data_AF-A0A3A4K961-F1
#
_entry.id   AF-A0A3A4K961-F1
#
_cell.length_a   1.000
_cell.length_b   1.000
_cell.length_c   1.000
_cell.angle_alpha   90.00
_cell.angle_beta   90.00
_cell.angle_gamma   90.00
#
_symmetry.space_group_name_H-M   'P 1'
#
loop_
_entity.id
_entity.type
_entity.pdbx_description
1 polymer ?
#
loop_
_entity_poly.entity_id
_entity_poly.type
_entity_poly.pdbx_seq_one_letter_code
_entity_poly.pdbx_strand_id
1 'polypeptide(L)'
;MMGDRLERKKETTRNALLRAAKRLYAQHGLYGVSIEDITSEADLGKGTFYNHFKSREELIAAVLQEGLDKLITSFGKESPDDSASPAASSRILFQRHLQFFREHPENLLVFHQARGWLKMAKPDGNPIRQEFKRYVDAIAEFLPVSTEGGFGREPPRQTLARFLAGAIAGALSYDFILGENSGPLFPDAIEFENLFQRLSPVSNRLDEQQPAVPAKRDAAPEVVESSFYAISDLSDWNQERFVAIAEEWRSLLSAASSIEDARQQLLNRVNQRHFETYSDGNETHESDRVIVRDCARAWRGLLHSRSERLSGFSVLTTMVDAAQGVRRSNLSPAFWAELGHLVYGIEGRVRLHGGDSLALSASLAGREAALVRSAELDRLGAVMSDWMARYEDGLSAEAANRRAARRHAILSRLAGEEEEWRDWRWQLRHIARDAEGLGGMACLTQDERKRIDTARQRGIPFGVTPYYASLFDEDPGAGRDHAIRAQVVPPQYYLDSFKRRRGVEDFMGEMDTSPVDLITRRYVAIAILKPFNTCPQICVYCQRNWEINEPLEKGSLAAKGKIKEAIDWLSEHPAIHEVLVTGGDPLILSDGRLKSILDQVASLPHVERIRVGTRTPVTLPMRITPALARLLGSYRIPGRREICLVTHVEHPYEATPEMVRAVSLLRTHGVPVYNQLVYTFYVSRRFEAAALRRLLRRCGIDPYYTFYPKGKEETADYRVPLARMLQEQKEEARLLPGLARTDEAVYNVPRLGKNYLNSWQHRDLISLRPNGARVYEFHPWEKKITPQDTYVGDDAPILDYLMRLQSIGEKPEEYESIWYYF
;
A
#
# COMPACT_ATOMS: atom_id res chain seq x y z
N MET A 1 42.02 -17.72 68.63
CA MET A 1 41.68 -19.14 68.35
C MET A 1 40.19 -19.42 68.18
N MET A 2 39.24 -18.67 68.78
CA MET A 2 37.79 -18.95 68.61
C MET A 2 37.18 -18.41 67.30
N GLY A 3 37.67 -17.28 66.77
CA GLY A 3 37.21 -16.71 65.49
C GLY A 3 37.54 -17.56 64.27
N ASP A 4 38.71 -18.20 64.26
CA ASP A 4 39.19 -19.07 63.17
C ASP A 4 38.36 -20.38 63.06
N ARG A 5 37.85 -20.91 64.18
CA ARG A 5 36.98 -22.12 64.18
C ARG A 5 35.56 -21.82 63.69
N LEU A 6 35.03 -20.64 64.01
CA LEU A 6 33.69 -20.22 63.57
C LEU A 6 33.68 -19.90 62.07
N GLU A 7 34.71 -19.20 61.57
CA GLU A 7 34.85 -18.93 60.14
C GLU A 7 35.08 -20.21 59.33
N ARG A 8 35.91 -21.14 59.81
CA ARG A 8 36.07 -22.46 59.15
C ARG A 8 34.75 -23.24 59.08
N LYS A 9 33.92 -23.19 60.13
CA LYS A 9 32.61 -23.84 60.13
C LYS A 9 31.66 -23.16 59.15
N LYS A 10 31.65 -21.82 59.12
CA LYS A 10 30.83 -21.03 58.20
C LYS A 10 31.20 -21.30 56.74
N GLU A 11 32.49 -21.39 56.44
CA GLU A 11 33.03 -21.73 55.12
C GLU A 11 32.68 -23.17 54.73
N THR A 12 32.78 -24.12 55.67
CA THR A 12 32.39 -25.52 55.43
C THR A 12 30.91 -25.65 55.08
N THR A 13 30.03 -24.93 55.79
CA THR A 13 28.58 -24.92 55.52
C THR A 13 28.25 -24.23 54.20
N ARG A 14 28.93 -23.12 53.86
CA ARG A 14 28.78 -22.45 52.56
C ARG A 14 29.16 -23.39 51.40
N ASN A 15 30.26 -24.12 51.53
CA ASN A 15 30.73 -25.08 50.52
C ASN A 15 29.85 -26.34 50.42
N ALA A 16 29.16 -26.74 51.49
CA ALA A 16 28.15 -27.79 51.43
C ALA A 16 26.94 -27.37 50.57
N LEU A 17 26.43 -26.14 50.80
CA LEU A 17 25.33 -25.58 50.01
C LEU A 17 25.68 -25.42 48.52
N LEU A 18 26.90 -24.97 48.21
CA LEU A 18 27.36 -24.84 46.82
C LEU A 18 27.43 -26.20 46.09
N ARG A 19 27.98 -27.22 46.75
CA ARG A 19 28.06 -28.57 46.18
C ARG A 19 26.68 -29.19 45.95
N ALA A 20 25.78 -29.07 46.92
CA ALA A 20 24.40 -29.51 46.79
C ALA A 20 23.68 -28.82 45.63
N ALA A 21 23.82 -27.49 45.54
CA ALA A 21 23.23 -26.69 44.47
C ALA A 21 23.76 -27.09 43.09
N LYS A 22 25.08 -27.21 42.93
CA LYS A 22 25.72 -27.60 41.66
C LYS A 22 25.20 -28.96 41.17
N ARG A 23 25.11 -29.94 42.06
CA ARG A 23 24.60 -31.28 41.74
C ARG A 23 23.14 -31.26 41.31
N LEU A 24 22.28 -30.61 42.11
CA LEU A 24 20.84 -30.57 41.83
C LEU A 24 20.55 -29.78 40.55
N TYR A 25 21.24 -28.65 40.31
CA TYR A 25 21.07 -27.87 39.09
C TYR A 25 21.52 -28.62 37.84
N ALA A 26 22.56 -29.44 37.93
CA ALA A 26 22.99 -30.28 36.82
C ALA A 26 21.96 -31.37 36.48
N GLN A 27 21.25 -31.91 37.49
CA GLN A 27 20.30 -33.01 37.31
C GLN A 27 18.89 -32.55 36.94
N HIS A 28 18.44 -31.43 37.51
CA HIS A 28 17.04 -30.99 37.44
C HIS A 28 16.88 -29.59 36.85
N GLY A 29 17.98 -28.94 36.44
CA GLY A 29 18.00 -27.57 35.97
C GLY A 29 17.84 -26.53 37.07
N LEU A 30 18.14 -25.27 36.76
CA LEU A 30 17.96 -24.13 37.64
C LEU A 30 16.50 -23.94 38.01
N TYR A 31 15.57 -23.96 37.05
CA TYR A 31 14.15 -23.64 37.30
C TYR A 31 13.45 -24.65 38.20
N GLY A 32 13.86 -25.93 38.15
CA GLY A 32 13.21 -27.04 38.85
C GLY A 32 13.67 -27.28 40.29
N VAL A 33 14.68 -26.55 40.79
CA VAL A 33 15.29 -26.80 42.10
C VAL A 33 15.01 -25.66 43.09
N SER A 34 14.35 -25.95 44.20
CA SER A 34 14.04 -24.97 45.26
C SER A 34 15.20 -24.78 46.25
N ILE A 35 15.12 -23.75 47.10
CA ILE A 35 16.10 -23.56 48.19
C ILE A 35 16.00 -24.71 49.19
N GLU A 36 14.78 -25.19 49.44
CA GLU A 36 14.49 -26.33 50.31
C GLU A 36 15.19 -27.61 49.85
N ASP A 37 15.14 -27.91 48.55
CA ASP A 37 15.82 -29.07 47.97
C ASP A 37 17.34 -29.00 48.22
N ILE A 38 17.93 -27.82 48.02
CA ILE A 38 19.37 -27.58 48.20
C ILE A 38 19.78 -27.71 49.67
N THR A 39 18.98 -27.14 50.58
CA THR A 39 19.27 -27.24 52.02
C THR A 39 19.08 -28.66 52.53
N SER A 40 18.10 -29.40 51.99
CA SER A 40 17.87 -30.80 52.34
C SER A 40 18.99 -31.71 51.85
N GLU A 41 19.45 -31.54 50.61
CA GLU A 41 20.61 -32.27 50.06
C GLU A 41 21.91 -31.95 50.82
N ALA A 42 22.03 -30.73 51.38
CA ALA A 42 23.18 -30.34 52.21
C ALA A 42 23.06 -30.77 53.69
N ASP A 43 21.95 -31.42 54.09
CA ASP A 43 21.60 -31.76 55.48
C ASP A 43 21.58 -30.53 56.42
N LEU A 44 20.92 -29.46 55.97
CA LEU A 44 20.82 -28.17 56.66
C LEU A 44 19.36 -27.69 56.72
N GLY A 45 19.02 -26.95 57.77
CA GLY A 45 17.73 -26.26 57.84
C GLY A 45 17.65 -25.07 56.86
N LYS A 46 16.45 -24.82 56.31
CA LYS A 46 16.19 -23.71 55.36
C LYS A 46 16.68 -22.34 55.85
N GLY A 47 16.53 -22.06 57.16
CA GLY A 47 17.01 -20.80 57.76
C GLY A 47 18.53 -20.61 57.69
N THR A 48 19.30 -21.70 57.66
CA THR A 48 20.77 -21.67 57.56
C THR A 48 21.23 -21.13 56.20
N PHE A 49 20.44 -21.32 55.13
CA PHE A 49 20.76 -20.79 53.79
C PHE A 49 20.99 -19.28 53.81
N TYR A 50 20.09 -18.52 54.43
CA TYR A 50 20.11 -17.06 54.44
C TYR A 50 21.26 -16.47 55.26
N ASN A 51 21.95 -17.28 56.07
CA ASN A 51 23.18 -16.89 56.76
C ASN A 51 24.40 -16.88 55.82
N HIS A 52 24.32 -17.55 54.67
CA HIS A 52 25.41 -17.70 53.70
C HIS A 52 25.11 -17.05 52.35
N PHE A 53 23.87 -17.03 51.91
CA PHE A 53 23.43 -16.41 50.65
C PHE A 53 22.15 -15.60 50.88
N LYS A 54 22.14 -14.33 50.52
CA LYS A 54 21.00 -13.42 50.70
C LYS A 54 19.83 -13.76 49.79
N SER A 55 20.11 -14.39 48.65
CA SER A 55 19.08 -14.84 47.72
C SER A 55 19.53 -16.06 46.92
N ARG A 56 18.57 -16.66 46.21
CA ARG A 56 18.84 -17.74 45.26
C ARG A 56 19.75 -17.29 44.13
N GLU A 57 19.61 -16.06 43.66
CA GLU A 57 20.47 -15.47 42.63
C GLU A 57 21.92 -15.35 43.09
N GLU A 58 22.18 -15.08 44.38
CA GLU A 58 23.54 -15.05 44.92
C GLU A 58 24.18 -16.44 44.92
N LEU A 59 23.41 -17.48 45.25
CA LEU A 59 23.87 -18.86 45.15
C LEU A 59 24.12 -19.27 43.69
N ILE A 60 23.20 -18.93 42.77
CA ILE A 60 23.36 -19.23 41.33
C ILE A 60 24.60 -18.52 40.78
N ALA A 61 24.81 -17.26 41.15
CA ALA A 61 26.01 -16.51 40.76
C ALA A 61 27.29 -17.18 41.29
N ALA A 62 27.30 -17.66 42.53
CA ALA A 62 28.46 -18.37 43.08
C ALA A 62 28.73 -19.71 42.38
N VAL A 63 27.69 -20.46 41.98
CA VAL A 63 27.85 -21.68 41.17
C VAL A 63 28.37 -21.35 39.76
N LEU A 64 27.84 -20.30 39.13
CA LEU A 64 28.31 -19.82 37.82
C LEU A 64 29.75 -19.34 37.89
N GLN A 65 30.12 -18.62 38.95
CA GLN A 65 31.47 -18.10 39.16
C GLN A 65 32.49 -19.24 39.16
N GLU A 66 32.24 -20.34 39.89
CA GLU A 66 33.16 -21.49 39.92
C GLU A 66 33.36 -22.11 38.52
N GLY A 67 32.28 -22.23 37.74
CA GLY A 67 32.34 -22.75 36.37
C GLY A 67 33.06 -21.78 35.42
N LEU A 68 32.73 -20.49 35.50
CA LEU A 68 33.33 -19.45 34.67
C LEU A 68 34.81 -19.23 34.99
N ASP A 69 35.23 -19.34 36.25
CA ASP A 69 36.63 -19.26 36.64
C ASP A 69 37.47 -20.34 35.95
N LYS A 70 36.97 -21.58 35.93
CA LYS A 70 37.64 -22.70 35.26
C LYS A 70 37.68 -22.48 33.74
N LEU A 71 36.57 -22.05 33.13
CA LEU A 71 36.50 -21.77 31.70
C LEU A 71 37.42 -20.61 31.30
N ILE A 72 37.39 -19.50 32.02
CA ILE A 72 38.26 -18.34 31.76
C ILE A 72 39.73 -18.70 31.93
N THR A 73 40.07 -19.49 32.96
CA THR A 73 41.43 -20.00 33.14
C THR A 73 41.89 -20.84 31.94
N SER A 74 40.98 -21.59 31.31
CA SER A 74 41.28 -22.40 30.12
C SER A 74 41.62 -21.59 28.87
N PHE A 75 41.29 -20.30 28.84
CA PHE A 75 41.67 -19.42 27.73
C PHE A 75 43.19 -19.19 27.70
N GLY A 76 43.87 -19.25 28.85
CA GLY A 76 45.31 -18.99 28.97
C GLY A 76 45.66 -17.49 28.99
N LYS A 77 46.93 -17.16 29.29
CA LYS A 77 47.44 -15.77 29.37
C LYS A 77 48.02 -15.24 28.06
N GLU A 78 48.32 -16.11 27.10
CA GLU A 78 48.91 -15.76 25.80
C GLU A 78 48.06 -16.38 24.70
N SER A 79 47.70 -15.57 23.70
CA SER A 79 47.14 -16.08 22.44
C SER A 79 48.28 -16.78 21.68
N PRO A 80 48.09 -17.99 21.12
CA PRO A 80 49.17 -18.71 20.40
C PRO A 80 49.82 -17.84 19.30
N ASP A 81 51.10 -18.03 18.99
CA ASP A 81 51.81 -17.22 17.96
C ASP A 81 51.10 -17.17 16.57
N ASP A 82 50.25 -18.16 16.24
CA ASP A 82 49.39 -18.19 15.04
C ASP A 82 48.08 -17.36 15.16
N SER A 83 47.90 -16.55 16.20
CA SER A 83 46.69 -15.77 16.51
C SER A 83 46.63 -14.37 15.89
N ALA A 84 47.38 -14.12 14.81
CA ALA A 84 47.47 -12.80 14.18
C ALA A 84 46.16 -12.29 13.54
N SER A 85 45.04 -13.05 13.62
CA SER A 85 43.72 -12.59 13.15
C SER A 85 42.59 -12.89 14.14
N PRO A 86 41.57 -12.02 14.24
CA PRO A 86 40.37 -12.26 15.06
C PRO A 86 39.66 -13.60 14.76
N ALA A 87 39.75 -14.10 13.53
CA ALA A 87 39.18 -15.38 13.12
C ALA A 87 39.89 -16.57 13.79
N ALA A 88 41.23 -16.54 13.87
CA ALA A 88 42.02 -17.59 14.53
C ALA A 88 41.73 -17.63 16.04
N SER A 89 41.66 -16.47 16.70
CA SER A 89 41.33 -16.39 18.14
C SER A 89 39.90 -16.84 18.44
N SER A 90 38.95 -16.51 17.55
CA SER A 90 37.56 -16.97 17.66
C SER A 90 37.45 -18.51 17.59
N ARG A 91 38.25 -19.14 16.71
CA ARG A 91 38.33 -20.61 16.59
C ARG A 91 38.86 -21.24 17.87
N ILE A 92 39.93 -20.70 18.44
CA ILE A 92 40.53 -21.20 19.68
C ILE A 92 39.53 -21.06 20.84
N LEU A 93 38.86 -19.91 20.97
CA LEU A 93 37.83 -19.72 21.98
C LEU A 93 36.73 -20.78 21.85
N PHE A 94 36.19 -20.99 20.66
CA PHE A 94 35.15 -21.99 20.43
C PHE A 94 35.61 -23.41 20.84
N GLN A 95 36.82 -23.81 20.46
CA GLN A 95 37.41 -25.10 20.83
C GLN A 95 37.59 -25.26 22.35
N ARG A 96 38.06 -24.21 23.05
CA ARG A 96 38.21 -24.23 24.52
C ARG A 96 36.86 -24.36 25.23
N HIS A 97 35.83 -23.68 24.73
CA HIS A 97 34.47 -23.82 25.27
C HIS A 97 33.94 -25.24 25.06
N LEU A 98 34.09 -25.79 23.85
CA LEU A 98 33.69 -27.17 23.57
C LEU A 98 34.39 -28.17 24.47
N GLN A 99 35.71 -28.05 24.60
CA GLN A 99 36.50 -28.92 25.47
C GLN A 99 36.03 -28.81 26.93
N PHE A 100 35.85 -27.59 27.44
CA PHE A 100 35.39 -27.36 28.80
C PHE A 100 34.02 -28.01 29.07
N PHE A 101 33.04 -27.84 28.19
CA PHE A 101 31.71 -28.42 28.40
C PHE A 101 31.67 -29.93 28.15
N ARG A 102 32.62 -30.50 27.41
CA ARG A 102 32.82 -31.97 27.35
C ARG A 102 33.41 -32.52 28.65
N GLU A 103 34.35 -31.82 29.27
CA GLU A 103 35.00 -32.22 30.53
C GLU A 103 34.14 -31.91 31.76
N HIS A 104 33.28 -30.90 31.68
CA HIS A 104 32.40 -30.44 32.74
C HIS A 104 30.95 -30.22 32.25
N PRO A 105 30.27 -31.30 31.79
CA PRO A 105 28.92 -31.20 31.23
C PRO A 105 27.89 -30.64 32.22
N GLU A 106 28.14 -30.77 33.53
CA GLU A 106 27.27 -30.25 34.58
C GLU A 106 27.11 -28.72 34.53
N ASN A 107 28.08 -28.00 33.95
CA ASN A 107 28.04 -26.55 33.87
C ASN A 107 27.23 -26.05 32.66
N LEU A 108 27.02 -26.88 31.62
CA LEU A 108 26.38 -26.45 30.37
C LEU A 108 24.93 -26.01 30.60
N LEU A 109 24.16 -26.85 31.31
CA LEU A 109 22.76 -26.58 31.62
C LEU A 109 22.60 -25.35 32.51
N VAL A 110 23.50 -25.19 33.50
CA VAL A 110 23.53 -24.05 34.42
C VAL A 110 23.81 -22.75 33.66
N PHE A 111 24.82 -22.73 32.79
CA PHE A 111 25.15 -21.57 31.96
C PHE A 111 24.03 -21.20 30.99
N HIS A 112 23.39 -22.19 30.38
CA HIS A 112 22.26 -21.97 29.48
C HIS A 112 21.08 -21.33 30.22
N GLN A 113 20.62 -21.95 31.30
CA GLN A 113 19.43 -21.50 32.01
C GLN A 113 19.66 -20.19 32.78
N ALA A 114 20.88 -19.91 33.26
CA ALA A 114 21.21 -18.66 33.93
C ALA A 114 21.04 -17.43 33.01
N ARG A 115 21.34 -17.58 31.71
CA ARG A 115 21.07 -16.51 30.72
C ARG A 115 19.58 -16.26 30.54
N GLY A 116 18.77 -17.33 30.53
CA GLY A 116 17.31 -17.22 30.51
C GLY A 116 16.76 -16.53 31.76
N TRP A 117 17.31 -16.85 32.93
CA TRP A 117 16.94 -16.25 34.22
C TRP A 117 17.11 -14.73 34.23
N LEU A 118 18.14 -14.19 33.55
CA LEU A 118 18.37 -12.75 33.45
C LEU A 118 17.25 -11.97 32.73
N LYS A 119 16.45 -12.62 31.86
CA LYS A 119 15.27 -11.98 31.23
C LYS A 119 14.07 -11.87 32.18
N MET A 120 14.04 -12.68 33.24
CA MET A 120 12.96 -12.73 34.22
C MET A 120 13.28 -11.94 35.50
N ALA A 121 14.55 -11.59 35.73
CA ALA A 121 15.02 -10.88 36.91
C ALA A 121 15.07 -9.35 36.71
N LYS A 122 14.97 -8.58 37.81
CA LYS A 122 15.07 -7.11 37.79
C LYS A 122 16.44 -6.65 37.23
N PRO A 123 16.49 -5.58 36.41
CA PRO A 123 17.66 -5.22 35.63
C PRO A 123 18.87 -4.69 36.43
N ASP A 124 18.68 -4.15 37.64
CA ASP A 124 19.75 -3.49 38.40
C ASP A 124 20.24 -4.34 39.59
N GLY A 125 21.56 -4.57 39.66
CA GLY A 125 22.23 -5.19 40.82
C GLY A 125 22.25 -6.72 40.89
N ASN A 126 21.82 -7.45 39.83
CA ASN A 126 21.80 -8.92 39.84
C ASN A 126 23.22 -9.52 39.79
N PRO A 127 23.65 -10.34 40.76
CA PRO A 127 25.01 -10.91 40.82
C PRO A 127 25.32 -11.84 39.62
N ILE A 128 24.31 -12.49 39.03
CA ILE A 128 24.47 -13.33 37.82
C ILE A 128 24.94 -12.49 36.63
N ARG A 129 24.46 -11.24 36.50
CA ARG A 129 24.86 -10.33 35.43
C ARG A 129 26.34 -9.94 35.54
N GLN A 130 26.86 -9.83 36.76
CA GLN A 130 28.26 -9.50 37.00
C GLN A 130 29.18 -10.62 36.51
N GLU A 131 28.80 -11.88 36.74
CA GLU A 131 29.57 -13.03 36.25
C GLU A 131 29.60 -13.13 34.72
N PHE A 132 28.47 -12.91 34.03
CA PHE A 132 28.49 -12.87 32.56
C PHE A 132 29.26 -11.68 31.99
N LYS A 133 29.29 -10.55 32.70
CA LYS A 133 30.13 -9.41 32.31
C LYS A 133 31.60 -9.79 32.39
N ARG A 134 32.04 -10.39 33.51
CA ARG A 134 33.42 -10.86 33.71
C ARG A 134 33.85 -11.87 32.63
N TYR A 135 32.95 -12.78 32.26
CA TYR A 135 33.16 -13.72 31.16
C TYR A 135 33.39 -13.05 29.81
N VAL A 136 32.56 -12.07 29.46
CA VAL A 136 32.71 -11.29 28.22
C VAL A 136 33.98 -10.45 28.26
N ASP A 137 34.32 -9.87 29.40
CA ASP A 137 35.55 -9.11 29.59
C ASP A 137 36.79 -9.99 29.38
N ALA A 138 36.77 -11.23 29.88
CA ALA A 138 37.84 -12.22 29.65
C ALA A 138 37.95 -12.65 28.17
N ILE A 139 36.83 -12.82 27.47
CA ILE A 139 36.85 -13.06 26.01
C ILE A 139 37.45 -11.86 25.29
N ALA A 140 37.06 -10.64 25.67
CA ALA A 140 37.64 -9.43 25.10
C ALA A 140 39.15 -9.43 25.32
N GLU A 141 39.64 -9.68 26.55
CA GLU A 141 41.07 -9.78 26.89
C GLU A 141 41.84 -10.86 26.12
N PHE A 142 41.18 -11.92 25.67
CA PHE A 142 41.78 -12.97 24.85
C PHE A 142 41.92 -12.58 23.35
N LEU A 143 41.05 -11.71 22.85
CA LEU A 143 41.08 -11.28 21.44
C LEU A 143 42.28 -10.34 21.20
N PRO A 144 43.02 -10.49 20.09
CA PRO A 144 44.19 -9.64 19.80
C PRO A 144 43.80 -8.16 19.70
N VAL A 145 44.75 -7.27 20.00
CA VAL A 145 44.62 -5.84 19.72
C VAL A 145 44.99 -5.65 18.26
N SER A 146 44.01 -5.49 17.38
CA SER A 146 44.33 -5.27 15.96
C SER A 146 45.02 -3.92 15.78
N THR A 147 46.20 -3.98 15.18
CA THR A 147 46.85 -2.84 14.55
C THR A 147 46.83 -3.11 13.05
N GLU A 148 45.96 -2.38 12.34
CA GLU A 148 45.86 -2.26 10.89
C GLU A 148 45.20 -3.43 10.08
N GLY A 149 44.12 -3.10 9.35
CA GLY A 149 43.57 -3.93 8.28
C GLY A 149 42.07 -3.70 7.93
N GLY A 150 41.79 -2.93 6.87
CA GLY A 150 40.67 -3.10 5.91
C GLY A 150 39.19 -2.96 6.34
N PHE A 151 38.55 -1.88 5.87
CA PHE A 151 37.12 -1.49 5.99
C PHE A 151 36.54 -1.26 7.39
N GLY A 152 36.22 0.02 7.66
CA GLY A 152 35.14 0.47 8.55
C GLY A 152 35.29 0.05 10.01
N ARG A 153 36.09 0.83 10.78
CA ARG A 153 36.30 0.74 12.24
C ARG A 153 35.92 -0.62 12.82
N GLU A 154 36.92 -1.47 13.04
CA GLU A 154 36.72 -2.74 13.73
C GLU A 154 35.75 -2.59 14.92
N PRO A 155 34.76 -3.50 15.07
CA PRO A 155 33.87 -3.44 16.21
C PRO A 155 34.73 -3.41 17.48
N PRO A 156 34.48 -2.50 18.43
CA PRO A 156 35.27 -2.42 19.65
C PRO A 156 35.41 -3.82 20.24
N ARG A 157 36.61 -4.20 20.72
CA ARG A 157 36.94 -5.52 21.27
C ARG A 157 35.82 -6.16 22.12
N GLN A 158 35.11 -5.33 22.86
CA GLN A 158 33.93 -5.66 23.64
C GLN A 158 32.69 -6.10 22.84
N THR A 159 32.37 -5.42 21.74
CA THR A 159 31.26 -5.79 20.85
C THR A 159 31.53 -7.15 20.21
N LEU A 160 32.76 -7.40 19.74
CA LEU A 160 33.15 -8.70 19.20
C LEU A 160 33.10 -9.80 20.28
N ALA A 161 33.58 -9.52 21.49
CA ALA A 161 33.49 -10.46 22.61
C ALA A 161 32.04 -10.85 22.96
N ARG A 162 31.11 -9.88 22.96
CA ARG A 162 29.68 -10.15 23.18
C ARG A 162 29.07 -11.00 22.08
N PHE A 163 29.41 -10.71 20.82
CA PHE A 163 28.97 -11.49 19.67
C PHE A 163 29.47 -12.94 19.78
N LEU A 164 30.77 -13.15 20.05
CA LEU A 164 31.35 -14.48 20.19
C LEU A 164 30.76 -15.25 21.38
N ALA A 165 30.63 -14.61 22.54
CA ALA A 165 29.97 -15.19 23.71
C ALA A 165 28.54 -15.65 23.39
N GLY A 166 27.79 -14.82 22.64
CA GLY A 166 26.44 -15.16 22.18
C GLY A 166 26.40 -16.32 21.20
N ALA A 167 27.27 -16.30 20.18
CA ALA A 167 27.35 -17.32 19.14
C ALA A 167 27.79 -18.69 19.69
N ILE A 168 28.87 -18.74 20.48
CA ILE A 168 29.36 -19.94 21.16
C ILE A 168 28.24 -20.53 22.02
N ALA A 169 27.68 -19.72 22.90
CA ALA A 169 26.70 -20.22 23.85
C ALA A 169 25.36 -20.55 23.17
N GLY A 170 25.02 -19.94 22.04
CA GLY A 170 23.88 -20.31 21.20
C GLY A 170 24.08 -21.67 20.53
N ALA A 171 25.21 -21.86 19.84
CA ALA A 171 25.55 -23.11 19.18
C ALA A 171 25.56 -24.30 20.14
N LEU A 172 26.24 -24.16 21.29
CA LEU A 172 26.27 -25.19 22.34
C LEU A 172 24.89 -25.50 22.92
N SER A 173 23.99 -24.52 22.99
CA SER A 173 22.64 -24.73 23.52
C SER A 173 21.77 -25.52 22.55
N TYR A 174 21.85 -25.20 21.25
CA TYR A 174 21.10 -25.94 20.24
C TYR A 174 21.64 -27.36 20.08
N ASP A 175 22.96 -27.57 20.17
CA ASP A 175 23.54 -28.91 20.19
C ASP A 175 23.05 -29.73 21.39
N PHE A 176 23.01 -29.13 22.59
CA PHE A 176 22.43 -29.76 23.77
C PHE A 176 20.93 -30.06 23.66
N ILE A 177 20.14 -29.17 23.03
CA ILE A 177 18.68 -29.33 22.88
C ILE A 177 18.34 -30.36 21.80
N LEU A 178 19.08 -30.38 20.71
CA LEU A 178 18.79 -31.21 19.53
C LEU A 178 19.52 -32.55 19.53
N GLY A 179 20.57 -32.71 20.35
CA GLY A 179 21.33 -33.95 20.47
C GLY A 179 20.58 -35.04 21.24
N GLU A 180 20.28 -36.16 20.59
CA GLU A 180 19.78 -37.36 21.25
C GLU A 180 20.91 -38.00 22.09
N ASN A 181 20.74 -38.01 23.43
CA ASN A 181 21.52 -38.76 24.42
C ASN A 181 22.96 -39.21 24.05
N SER A 182 23.96 -38.48 24.57
CA SER A 182 25.35 -38.93 24.80
C SER A 182 26.24 -39.26 23.59
N GLY A 183 26.16 -38.48 22.51
CA GLY A 183 27.26 -38.35 21.53
C GLY A 183 28.24 -37.23 21.89
N PRO A 184 29.50 -37.23 21.39
CA PRO A 184 30.42 -36.12 21.64
C PRO A 184 29.85 -34.81 21.05
N LEU A 185 29.81 -33.74 21.85
CA LEU A 185 29.52 -32.36 21.39
C LEU A 185 30.36 -32.09 20.13
N PHE A 186 29.79 -32.16 18.93
CA PHE A 186 30.43 -32.08 17.60
C PHE A 186 31.51 -33.16 17.30
N PRO A 187 31.25 -34.12 16.38
CA PRO A 187 32.24 -35.15 15.99
C PRO A 187 33.46 -34.57 15.23
N ASP A 188 33.27 -33.54 14.41
CA ASP A 188 34.33 -32.98 13.56
C ASP A 188 34.42 -31.46 13.67
N ALA A 189 35.50 -30.95 14.27
CA ALA A 189 35.82 -29.52 14.31
C ALA A 189 36.04 -28.89 12.92
N ILE A 190 36.14 -29.73 11.87
CA ILE A 190 36.49 -29.38 10.49
C ILE A 190 35.29 -28.82 9.70
N GLU A 191 34.05 -29.22 10.00
CA GLU A 191 32.88 -28.68 9.27
C GLU A 191 32.60 -27.20 9.63
N PHE A 192 32.89 -26.80 10.87
CA PHE A 192 32.77 -25.41 11.31
C PHE A 192 33.97 -24.55 10.86
N GLU A 193 35.15 -25.16 10.64
CA GLU A 193 36.30 -24.50 9.99
C GLU A 193 35.94 -23.99 8.59
N ASN A 194 35.19 -24.79 7.82
CA ASN A 194 34.70 -24.38 6.50
C ASN A 194 33.66 -23.24 6.57
N LEU A 195 32.89 -23.13 7.65
CA LEU A 195 31.92 -22.05 7.84
C LEU A 195 32.61 -20.70 8.08
N PHE A 196 33.64 -20.65 8.93
CA PHE A 196 34.39 -19.42 9.19
C PHE A 196 35.30 -18.99 8.04
N GLN A 197 35.93 -19.93 7.32
CA GLN A 197 36.72 -19.60 6.12
C GLN A 197 35.86 -19.06 4.98
N ARG A 198 34.63 -19.55 4.81
CA ARG A 198 33.67 -19.03 3.81
C ARG A 198 33.13 -17.64 4.14
N LEU A 199 33.29 -17.19 5.40
CA LEU A 199 32.87 -15.88 5.88
C LEU A 199 34.03 -14.85 5.93
N SER A 200 35.26 -15.24 5.58
CA SER A 200 36.41 -14.32 5.53
C SER A 200 36.62 -13.81 4.10
N PRO A 201 36.61 -12.48 3.84
CA PRO A 201 36.69 -11.95 2.48
C PRO A 201 38.08 -12.16 1.88
N VAL A 202 38.09 -12.65 0.63
CA VAL A 202 39.27 -12.76 -0.24
C VAL A 202 39.87 -11.37 -0.48
N SER A 203 40.97 -11.06 0.21
CA SER A 203 41.78 -9.89 -0.07
C SER A 203 42.79 -10.24 -1.15
N ASN A 204 42.62 -9.71 -2.37
CA ASN A 204 43.75 -9.24 -3.15
C ASN A 204 43.30 -8.38 -4.33
N ARG A 205 44.02 -7.26 -4.48
CA ARG A 205 43.99 -6.24 -5.55
C ARG A 205 43.07 -5.06 -5.29
N LEU A 206 43.66 -3.95 -4.83
CA LEU A 206 44.16 -2.89 -5.71
C LEU A 206 44.74 -1.81 -4.80
N ASP A 207 46.07 -1.66 -4.88
CA ASP A 207 46.81 -0.54 -4.36
C ASP A 207 46.56 0.72 -5.22
N GLU A 208 46.86 1.86 -4.60
CA GLU A 208 47.21 3.17 -5.17
C GLU A 208 46.16 4.31 -5.21
N GLN A 209 46.49 5.30 -4.38
CA GLN A 209 46.30 6.76 -4.49
C GLN A 209 45.07 7.42 -3.82
N GLN A 210 45.26 7.81 -2.55
CA GLN A 210 44.58 8.94 -1.91
C GLN A 210 45.36 10.25 -2.16
N PRO A 211 44.66 11.40 -2.21
CA PRO A 211 45.18 12.62 -1.61
C PRO A 211 44.31 13.12 -0.44
N ALA A 212 45.03 13.79 0.46
CA ALA A 212 44.72 14.33 1.78
C ALA A 212 43.29 14.85 2.11
N VAL A 213 42.92 14.59 3.37
CA VAL A 213 41.80 15.17 4.13
C VAL A 213 42.06 16.65 4.47
N PRO A 214 41.08 17.56 4.34
CA PRO A 214 41.03 18.75 5.16
C PRO A 214 40.02 18.61 6.31
N ALA A 215 40.36 19.29 7.40
CA ALA A 215 39.78 19.20 8.73
C ALA A 215 38.34 19.72 8.86
N LYS A 216 37.72 19.24 9.96
CA LYS A 216 36.54 19.75 10.69
C LYS A 216 35.84 20.97 10.09
N ARG A 217 34.54 20.82 9.82
CA ARG A 217 33.58 21.92 9.87
C ARG A 217 32.42 21.59 10.81
N ASP A 218 32.34 22.40 11.85
CA ASP A 218 31.08 22.81 12.46
C ASP A 218 30.24 23.52 11.39
N ALA A 219 29.16 22.90 10.97
CA ALA A 219 28.05 23.54 10.29
C ALA A 219 26.83 22.64 10.50
N ALA A 220 25.67 23.24 10.80
CA ALA A 220 24.38 22.57 10.62
C ALA A 220 24.38 21.85 9.26
N PRO A 221 23.75 20.67 9.13
CA PRO A 221 23.77 19.94 7.87
C PRO A 221 23.35 20.92 6.77
N GLU A 222 24.24 21.15 5.81
CA GLU A 222 23.85 21.75 4.55
C GLU A 222 22.59 21.02 4.11
N VAL A 223 21.56 21.80 3.80
CA VAL A 223 20.46 21.33 2.96
C VAL A 223 21.16 20.74 1.74
N VAL A 224 21.30 19.41 1.72
CA VAL A 224 21.69 18.69 0.53
C VAL A 224 20.63 19.09 -0.48
N GLU A 225 21.03 19.88 -1.47
CA GLU A 225 20.15 20.29 -2.56
C GLU A 225 19.37 19.05 -3.00
N SER A 226 18.05 19.14 -2.93
CA SER A 226 17.13 18.13 -3.41
C SER A 226 17.26 18.05 -4.94
N SER A 227 18.32 17.43 -5.44
CA SER A 227 18.47 17.17 -6.87
C SER A 227 19.53 16.11 -7.13
N PHE A 228 19.12 14.86 -7.17
CA PHE A 228 19.66 13.95 -8.18
C PHE A 228 18.46 13.18 -8.72
N TYR A 229 18.14 13.41 -10.00
CA TYR A 229 17.00 12.86 -10.76
C TYR A 229 15.66 13.59 -10.69
N ALA A 230 15.63 14.92 -10.45
CA ALA A 230 14.49 15.70 -10.95
C ALA A 230 14.32 15.36 -12.43
N ILE A 231 13.13 14.93 -12.86
CA ILE A 231 12.86 14.53 -14.24
C ILE A 231 12.86 15.79 -15.11
N SER A 232 14.04 16.37 -15.36
CA SER A 232 14.17 17.63 -16.11
C SER A 232 13.78 17.44 -17.57
N ASP A 233 13.80 16.20 -18.07
CA ASP A 233 13.28 15.85 -19.39
C ASP A 233 12.60 14.47 -19.37
N LEU A 234 11.26 14.47 -19.48
CA LEU A 234 10.44 13.26 -19.63
C LEU A 234 10.71 12.53 -20.95
N SER A 235 11.30 13.19 -21.95
CA SER A 235 11.51 12.63 -23.29
C SER A 235 12.82 11.84 -23.45
N ASP A 236 13.73 11.92 -22.48
CA ASP A 236 15.08 11.36 -22.56
C ASP A 236 15.17 9.87 -22.12
N TRP A 237 14.05 9.14 -22.09
CA TRP A 237 14.05 7.73 -21.75
C TRP A 237 14.28 6.83 -22.96
N ASN A 238 15.39 6.09 -22.94
CA ASN A 238 15.79 5.18 -24.02
C ASN A 238 16.63 4.00 -23.48
N GLN A 239 16.97 3.07 -24.38
CA GLN A 239 17.77 1.88 -24.05
C GLN A 239 19.15 2.23 -23.51
N GLU A 240 19.84 3.20 -24.13
CA GLU A 240 21.19 3.60 -23.74
C GLU A 240 21.22 4.16 -22.32
N ARG A 241 20.26 5.03 -21.99
CA ARG A 241 20.08 5.57 -20.64
C ARG A 241 19.76 4.47 -19.64
N PHE A 242 18.86 3.54 -19.96
CA PHE A 242 18.59 2.40 -19.08
C PHE A 242 19.85 1.56 -18.82
N VAL A 243 20.61 1.22 -19.86
CA VAL A 243 21.85 0.44 -19.73
C VAL A 243 22.89 1.18 -18.89
N ALA A 244 22.97 2.51 -18.98
CA ALA A 244 23.84 3.33 -18.13
C ALA A 244 23.40 3.33 -16.66
N ILE A 245 22.10 3.46 -16.39
CA ILE A 245 21.54 3.42 -15.03
C ILE A 245 21.74 2.04 -14.39
N ALA A 246 21.56 0.99 -15.20
CA ALA A 246 21.64 -0.41 -14.82
C ALA A 246 23.04 -1.02 -15.00
N GLU A 247 24.11 -0.23 -14.91
CA GLU A 247 25.49 -0.68 -15.14
C GLU A 247 25.87 -1.93 -14.33
N GLU A 248 25.53 -1.94 -13.02
CA GLU A 248 25.77 -3.09 -12.14
C GLU A 248 24.96 -4.34 -12.53
N TRP A 249 23.82 -4.15 -13.20
CA TRP A 249 22.95 -5.23 -13.67
C TRP A 249 23.40 -5.72 -15.04
N ARG A 250 23.95 -4.83 -15.86
CA ARG A 250 24.46 -5.13 -17.20
C ARG A 250 25.52 -6.22 -17.14
N SER A 251 26.45 -6.16 -16.18
CA SER A 251 27.50 -7.18 -16.02
C SER A 251 26.90 -8.58 -15.79
N LEU A 252 25.88 -8.69 -14.94
CA LEU A 252 25.14 -9.93 -14.66
C LEU A 252 24.39 -10.42 -15.91
N LEU A 253 23.70 -9.52 -16.60
CA LEU A 253 22.91 -9.82 -17.80
C LEU A 253 23.78 -10.24 -18.98
N SER A 254 24.94 -9.61 -19.18
CA SER A 254 25.88 -9.91 -20.27
C SER A 254 26.70 -11.17 -20.01
N ALA A 255 26.98 -11.50 -18.74
CA ALA A 255 27.74 -12.71 -18.38
C ALA A 255 26.88 -13.98 -18.31
N ALA A 256 25.55 -13.84 -18.33
CA ALA A 256 24.64 -14.98 -18.21
C ALA A 256 24.74 -15.94 -19.40
N SER A 257 24.88 -17.22 -19.09
CA SER A 257 24.96 -18.32 -20.07
C SER A 257 23.62 -18.69 -20.69
N SER A 258 22.51 -18.32 -20.03
CA SER A 258 21.14 -18.57 -20.48
C SER A 258 20.17 -17.57 -19.83
N ILE A 259 18.92 -17.52 -20.31
CA ILE A 259 17.86 -16.70 -19.70
C ILE A 259 17.57 -17.13 -18.26
N GLU A 260 17.64 -18.43 -17.93
CA GLU A 260 17.43 -18.90 -16.56
C GLU A 260 18.58 -18.50 -15.62
N ASP A 261 19.81 -18.53 -16.13
CA ASP A 261 20.99 -18.05 -15.40
C ASP A 261 20.88 -16.55 -15.12
N ALA A 262 20.51 -15.75 -16.13
CA ALA A 262 20.24 -14.31 -15.95
C ALA A 262 19.14 -14.07 -14.90
N ARG A 263 18.07 -14.87 -14.92
CA ARG A 263 16.97 -14.79 -13.95
C ARG A 263 17.47 -15.02 -12.53
N GLN A 264 18.23 -16.10 -12.32
CA GLN A 264 18.74 -16.45 -11.00
C GLN A 264 19.71 -15.38 -10.46
N GLN A 265 20.60 -14.87 -11.31
CA GLN A 265 21.54 -13.81 -10.95
C GLN A 265 20.82 -12.52 -10.53
N LEU A 266 19.82 -12.06 -11.31
CA LEU A 266 19.05 -10.88 -10.96
C LEU A 266 18.20 -11.08 -9.70
N LEU A 267 17.55 -12.24 -9.53
CA LEU A 267 16.78 -12.54 -8.32
C LEU A 267 17.67 -12.54 -7.07
N ASN A 268 18.89 -13.10 -7.17
CA ASN A 268 19.87 -13.06 -6.09
C ASN A 268 20.26 -11.62 -5.76
N ARG A 269 20.56 -10.79 -6.77
CA ARG A 269 20.88 -9.37 -6.61
C ARG A 269 19.74 -8.61 -5.92
N VAL A 270 18.51 -8.79 -6.39
CA VAL A 270 17.30 -8.15 -5.82
C VAL A 270 17.10 -8.54 -4.36
N ASN A 271 17.23 -9.83 -4.04
CA ASN A 271 17.09 -10.30 -2.66
C ASN A 271 18.21 -9.80 -1.75
N GLN A 272 19.44 -9.75 -2.27
CA GLN A 272 20.59 -9.21 -1.57
C GLN A 272 20.39 -7.71 -1.27
N ARG A 273 20.05 -6.88 -2.26
CA ARG A 273 19.75 -5.45 -2.06
C ARG A 273 18.66 -5.22 -1.02
N HIS A 274 17.57 -5.99 -1.14
CA HIS A 274 16.49 -5.92 -0.18
C HIS A 274 16.97 -6.24 1.24
N PHE A 275 17.77 -7.30 1.43
CA PHE A 275 18.30 -7.68 2.74
C PHE A 275 19.33 -6.67 3.30
N GLU A 276 20.27 -6.21 2.47
CA GLU A 276 21.28 -5.20 2.82
C GLU A 276 20.64 -3.89 3.31
N THR A 277 19.48 -3.54 2.76
CA THR A 277 18.74 -2.31 3.14
C THR A 277 18.23 -2.34 4.58
N TYR A 278 18.01 -3.53 5.15
CA TYR A 278 17.57 -3.72 6.53
C TYR A 278 18.71 -4.17 7.46
N SER A 279 19.93 -4.26 6.95
CA SER A 279 21.09 -4.68 7.74
C SER A 279 21.60 -3.55 8.63
N ASP A 280 22.14 -3.91 9.80
CA ASP A 280 22.73 -2.95 10.74
C ASP A 280 23.87 -2.16 10.06
N GLY A 281 23.88 -0.84 10.23
CA GLY A 281 24.88 0.05 9.62
C GLY A 281 24.49 0.64 8.26
N ASN A 282 23.35 0.25 7.68
CA ASN A 282 22.82 0.91 6.50
C ASN A 282 22.14 2.24 6.87
N GLU A 283 22.74 3.36 6.45
CA GLU A 283 22.25 4.73 6.70
C GLU A 283 21.05 5.14 5.82
N THR A 284 20.51 4.24 5.00
CA THR A 284 19.29 4.49 4.22
C THR A 284 18.15 4.88 5.15
N HIS A 285 17.57 6.06 4.90
CA HIS A 285 16.47 6.59 5.69
C HIS A 285 15.24 5.66 5.64
N GLU A 286 14.51 5.54 6.74
CA GLU A 286 13.45 4.53 6.91
C GLU A 286 12.38 4.57 5.81
N SER A 287 12.06 5.75 5.30
CA SER A 287 11.10 5.89 4.22
C SER A 287 11.63 5.45 2.85
N ASP A 288 12.94 5.56 2.61
CA ASP A 288 13.56 5.07 1.38
C ASP A 288 13.66 3.54 1.40
N ARG A 289 13.80 2.94 2.59
CA ARG A 289 13.75 1.47 2.77
C ARG A 289 12.44 0.87 2.27
N VAL A 290 11.33 1.61 2.44
CA VAL A 290 10.01 1.20 1.93
C VAL A 290 10.01 1.11 0.40
N ILE A 291 10.67 2.04 -0.29
CA ILE A 291 10.78 2.03 -1.76
C ILE A 291 11.57 0.79 -2.21
N VAL A 292 12.72 0.51 -1.58
CA VAL A 292 13.53 -0.67 -1.91
C VAL A 292 12.72 -1.96 -1.71
N ARG A 293 11.99 -2.08 -0.60
CA ARG A 293 11.10 -3.23 -0.33
C ARG A 293 10.05 -3.43 -1.43
N ASP A 294 9.39 -2.34 -1.81
CA ASP A 294 8.29 -2.38 -2.79
C ASP A 294 8.82 -2.68 -4.20
N CYS A 295 9.95 -2.08 -4.59
CA CYS A 295 10.66 -2.41 -5.83
C CYS A 295 11.18 -3.86 -5.85
N ALA A 296 11.70 -4.37 -4.74
CA ALA A 296 12.16 -5.77 -4.65
C ALA A 296 11.00 -6.74 -4.92
N ARG A 297 9.81 -6.43 -4.41
CA ARG A 297 8.60 -7.20 -4.71
C ARG A 297 8.21 -7.08 -6.18
N ALA A 298 8.23 -5.89 -6.75
CA ALA A 298 7.95 -5.67 -8.18
C ALA A 298 8.90 -6.49 -9.06
N TRP A 299 10.20 -6.42 -8.82
CA TRP A 299 11.22 -7.18 -9.55
C TRP A 299 11.00 -8.70 -9.47
N ARG A 300 10.69 -9.23 -8.29
CA ARG A 300 10.36 -10.67 -8.15
C ARG A 300 9.16 -11.06 -9.00
N GLY A 301 8.15 -10.18 -9.11
CA GLY A 301 6.99 -10.38 -9.98
C GLY A 301 7.38 -10.41 -11.46
N LEU A 302 8.15 -9.41 -11.91
CA LEU A 302 8.60 -9.26 -13.31
C LEU A 302 9.51 -10.39 -13.79
N LEU A 303 10.35 -10.93 -12.90
CA LEU A 303 11.36 -11.94 -13.25
C LEU A 303 10.82 -13.38 -13.20
N HIS A 304 9.62 -13.62 -12.69
CA HIS A 304 9.11 -14.98 -12.53
C HIS A 304 8.64 -15.58 -13.88
N SER A 305 9.05 -16.82 -14.20
CA SER A 305 8.70 -17.47 -15.48
C SER A 305 7.19 -17.62 -15.71
N ARG A 306 6.41 -17.82 -14.64
CA ARG A 306 4.94 -17.78 -14.68
C ARG A 306 4.41 -16.43 -15.19
N SER A 307 5.01 -15.33 -14.76
CA SER A 307 4.58 -13.99 -15.15
C SER A 307 4.80 -13.73 -16.64
N GLU A 308 5.91 -14.21 -17.19
CA GLU A 308 6.18 -14.15 -18.64
C GLU A 308 5.12 -14.92 -19.43
N ARG A 309 4.74 -16.13 -18.96
CA ARG A 309 3.67 -16.92 -19.59
C ARG A 309 2.31 -16.24 -19.53
N LEU A 310 1.95 -15.66 -18.38
CA LEU A 310 0.65 -15.00 -18.18
C LEU A 310 0.54 -13.70 -18.96
N SER A 311 1.63 -12.92 -19.04
CA SER A 311 1.64 -11.65 -19.77
C SER A 311 1.90 -11.81 -21.26
N GLY A 312 2.53 -12.90 -21.69
CA GLY A 312 2.96 -13.11 -23.08
C GLY A 312 4.16 -12.25 -23.48
N PHE A 313 4.87 -11.64 -22.52
CA PHE A 313 6.02 -10.79 -22.77
C PHE A 313 7.12 -11.02 -21.72
N SER A 314 8.37 -11.20 -22.19
CA SER A 314 9.53 -11.37 -21.30
C SER A 314 10.31 -10.06 -21.17
N VAL A 315 10.15 -9.42 -20.01
CA VAL A 315 10.94 -8.25 -19.60
C VAL A 315 12.42 -8.65 -19.47
N LEU A 316 12.70 -9.83 -18.91
CA LEU A 316 14.06 -10.33 -18.73
C LEU A 316 14.80 -10.52 -20.06
N THR A 317 14.20 -11.20 -21.05
CA THR A 317 14.84 -11.33 -22.37
C THR A 317 15.10 -9.95 -22.99
N THR A 318 14.19 -9.01 -22.81
CA THR A 318 14.37 -7.64 -23.31
C THR A 318 15.55 -6.92 -22.62
N MET A 319 15.75 -7.11 -21.32
CA MET A 319 16.90 -6.58 -20.59
C MET A 319 18.22 -7.22 -21.02
N VAL A 320 18.23 -8.55 -21.25
CA VAL A 320 19.41 -9.28 -21.76
C VAL A 320 19.82 -8.75 -23.14
N ASP A 321 18.86 -8.65 -24.06
CA ASP A 321 19.07 -8.07 -25.40
C ASP A 321 19.65 -6.65 -25.28
N ALA A 322 19.07 -5.82 -24.41
CA ALA A 322 19.53 -4.46 -24.19
C ALA A 322 20.99 -4.39 -23.69
N ALA A 323 21.35 -5.24 -22.72
CA ALA A 323 22.70 -5.33 -22.17
C ALA A 323 23.74 -5.79 -23.21
N GLN A 324 23.32 -6.59 -24.18
CA GLN A 324 24.11 -7.05 -25.32
C GLN A 324 24.13 -6.07 -26.50
N GLY A 325 23.44 -4.93 -26.39
CA GLY A 325 23.37 -3.91 -27.44
C GLY A 325 22.40 -4.25 -28.57
N VAL A 326 21.57 -5.30 -28.41
CA VAL A 326 20.49 -5.61 -29.35
C VAL A 326 19.36 -4.60 -29.14
N ARG A 327 18.97 -3.91 -30.21
CA ARG A 327 17.87 -2.94 -30.18
C ARG A 327 16.57 -3.60 -30.64
N ARG A 328 15.50 -3.45 -29.85
CA ARG A 328 14.14 -3.84 -30.23
C ARG A 328 13.34 -2.61 -30.64
N SER A 329 12.79 -2.61 -31.84
CA SER A 329 12.11 -1.45 -32.43
C SER A 329 10.73 -1.15 -31.85
N ASN A 330 10.14 -2.06 -31.08
CA ASN A 330 8.77 -1.95 -30.58
C ASN A 330 8.66 -1.41 -29.14
N LEU A 331 9.76 -0.97 -28.52
CA LEU A 331 9.79 -0.48 -27.14
C LEU A 331 9.70 1.04 -27.10
N SER A 332 8.76 1.55 -26.32
CA SER A 332 8.55 2.99 -26.09
C SER A 332 9.51 3.58 -25.04
N PRO A 333 9.71 4.91 -25.01
CA PRO A 333 10.36 5.59 -23.89
C PRO A 333 9.75 5.24 -22.51
N ALA A 334 8.42 5.08 -22.45
CA ALA A 334 7.71 4.73 -21.21
C ALA A 334 8.13 3.38 -20.64
N PHE A 335 8.46 2.41 -21.49
CA PHE A 335 9.00 1.11 -21.05
C PHE A 335 10.37 1.26 -20.37
N TRP A 336 11.26 2.05 -20.95
CA TRP A 336 12.58 2.31 -20.38
C TRP A 336 12.50 3.15 -19.10
N ALA A 337 11.54 4.08 -19.02
CA ALA A 337 11.27 4.85 -17.81
C ALA A 337 10.86 3.94 -16.64
N GLU A 338 9.92 3.02 -16.84
CA GLU A 338 9.53 2.04 -15.80
C GLU A 338 10.72 1.22 -15.31
N LEU A 339 11.50 0.64 -16.23
CA LEU A 339 12.68 -0.14 -15.85
C LEU A 339 13.73 0.71 -15.12
N GLY A 340 13.99 1.92 -15.60
CA GLY A 340 14.92 2.85 -14.97
C GLY A 340 14.51 3.21 -13.54
N HIS A 341 13.25 3.57 -13.33
CA HIS A 341 12.73 3.88 -11.98
C HIS A 341 12.72 2.66 -11.06
N LEU A 342 12.42 1.46 -11.58
CA LEU A 342 12.53 0.21 -10.82
C LEU A 342 13.98 -0.09 -10.41
N VAL A 343 14.97 0.20 -11.26
CA VAL A 343 16.41 0.09 -10.92
C VAL A 343 16.80 1.14 -9.88
N TYR A 344 16.41 2.40 -10.05
CA TYR A 344 16.69 3.44 -9.04
C TYR A 344 16.12 3.06 -7.67
N GLY A 345 14.88 2.55 -7.65
CA GLY A 345 14.19 2.17 -6.42
C GLY A 345 14.86 1.00 -5.69
N ILE A 346 15.20 -0.10 -6.40
CA ILE A 346 15.88 -1.26 -5.78
C ILE A 346 17.31 -0.95 -5.35
N GLU A 347 18.00 -0.04 -6.05
CA GLU A 347 19.33 0.40 -5.68
C GLU A 347 19.35 1.43 -4.55
N GLY A 348 18.19 1.91 -4.09
CA GLY A 348 18.07 2.88 -2.99
C GLY A 348 18.49 4.29 -3.38
N ARG A 349 18.44 4.61 -4.69
CA ARG A 349 18.89 5.89 -5.29
C ARG A 349 17.76 6.93 -5.39
N VAL A 350 16.64 6.72 -4.70
CA VAL A 350 15.43 7.56 -4.75
C VAL A 350 15.25 8.29 -3.44
N ARG A 351 14.88 9.58 -3.48
CA ARG A 351 14.54 10.39 -2.31
C ARG A 351 13.27 11.17 -2.60
N LEU A 352 12.14 10.76 -2.00
CA LEU A 352 10.82 11.39 -2.24
C LEU A 352 10.46 12.46 -1.20
N HIS A 353 11.30 12.67 -0.19
CA HIS A 353 11.05 13.67 0.85
C HIS A 353 11.76 14.98 0.50
N GLY A 354 11.04 16.10 0.58
CA GLY A 354 11.65 17.42 0.47
C GLY A 354 12.60 17.72 1.63
N GLY A 355 13.69 18.44 1.35
CA GLY A 355 14.69 18.87 2.35
C GLY A 355 14.13 19.77 3.46
N ASP A 356 12.96 20.37 3.25
CA ASP A 356 12.30 21.32 4.18
C ASP A 356 11.40 20.66 5.24
N SER A 357 11.37 19.32 5.32
CA SER A 357 10.69 18.64 6.42
C SER A 357 11.33 19.06 7.74
N LEU A 358 10.55 19.56 8.70
CA LEU A 358 11.01 19.77 10.07
C LEU A 358 11.31 18.40 10.67
N ALA A 359 12.50 17.87 10.39
CA ALA A 359 12.99 16.66 10.98
C ALA A 359 12.97 16.88 12.50
N LEU A 360 12.04 16.19 13.19
CA LEU A 360 12.09 16.08 14.63
C LEU A 360 13.44 15.46 14.95
N SER A 361 14.41 16.28 15.34
CA SER A 361 15.74 15.77 15.68
C SER A 361 15.56 14.73 16.77
N ALA A 362 16.33 13.63 16.72
CA ALA A 362 16.24 12.53 17.67
C ALA A 362 16.45 12.97 19.13
N SER A 363 16.93 14.20 19.36
CA SER A 363 17.10 14.85 20.66
C SER A 363 15.83 15.48 21.25
N LEU A 364 14.78 15.75 20.47
CA LEU A 364 13.57 16.40 20.98
C LEU A 364 12.67 15.39 21.71
N ALA A 365 12.23 15.74 22.91
CA ALA A 365 11.33 14.91 23.71
C ALA A 365 10.25 15.75 24.44
N GLY A 366 9.18 15.08 24.87
CA GLY A 366 8.11 15.70 25.68
C GLY A 366 7.39 16.85 24.97
N ARG A 367 7.23 17.99 25.66
CA ARG A 367 6.46 19.14 25.16
C ARG A 367 7.11 19.81 23.94
N GLU A 368 8.44 19.86 23.91
CA GLU A 368 9.18 20.49 22.82
C GLU A 368 8.97 19.74 21.50
N ALA A 369 9.10 18.41 21.53
CA ALA A 369 8.77 17.54 20.39
C ALA A 369 7.31 17.70 19.94
N ALA A 370 6.37 17.82 20.89
CA ALA A 370 4.96 18.02 20.57
C ALA A 370 4.68 19.36 19.87
N LEU A 371 5.37 20.45 20.26
CA LEU A 371 5.25 21.76 19.63
C LEU A 371 5.79 21.75 18.19
N VAL A 372 6.99 21.18 17.98
CA VAL A 372 7.56 21.04 16.63
C VAL A 372 6.66 20.17 15.75
N ARG A 373 6.12 19.07 16.30
CA ARG A 373 5.19 18.21 15.56
C ARG A 373 3.91 18.96 15.19
N SER A 374 3.37 19.79 16.08
CA SER A 374 2.19 20.61 15.79
C SER A 374 2.47 21.61 14.67
N ALA A 375 3.61 22.30 14.70
CA ALA A 375 3.99 23.24 13.66
C ALA A 375 4.15 22.55 12.29
N GLU A 376 4.71 21.34 12.25
CA GLU A 376 4.78 20.55 11.01
C GLU A 376 3.38 20.13 10.51
N LEU A 377 2.44 19.82 11.40
CA LEU A 377 1.05 19.53 11.02
C LEU A 377 0.35 20.77 10.49
N ASP A 378 0.60 21.95 11.06
CA ASP A 378 0.07 23.22 10.55
C ASP A 378 0.63 23.53 9.16
N ARG A 379 1.92 23.28 8.93
CA ARG A 379 2.56 23.40 7.61
C ARG A 379 1.92 22.46 6.59
N LEU A 380 1.74 21.18 6.92
CA LEU A 380 1.05 20.21 6.06
C LEU A 380 -0.40 20.62 5.78
N GLY A 381 -1.09 21.17 6.79
CA GLY A 381 -2.44 21.71 6.67
C GLY A 381 -2.53 22.91 5.71
N ALA A 382 -1.54 23.82 5.75
CA ALA A 382 -1.42 24.94 4.83
C ALA A 382 -1.19 24.45 3.39
N VAL A 383 -0.20 23.56 3.19
CA VAL A 383 0.08 22.94 1.87
C VAL A 383 -1.18 22.29 1.30
N MET A 384 -1.86 21.45 2.09
CA MET A 384 -3.12 20.82 1.68
C MET A 384 -4.18 21.86 1.29
N SER A 385 -4.30 22.96 2.04
CA SER A 385 -5.28 24.01 1.78
C SER A 385 -4.97 24.77 0.48
N ASP A 386 -3.72 25.11 0.23
CA ASP A 386 -3.27 25.80 -0.99
C ASP A 386 -3.54 24.95 -2.22
N TRP A 387 -3.24 23.66 -2.13
CA TRP A 387 -3.54 22.69 -3.19
C TRP A 387 -5.04 22.59 -3.49
N MET A 388 -5.86 22.45 -2.45
CA MET A 388 -7.31 22.36 -2.62
C MET A 388 -7.93 23.66 -3.15
N ALA A 389 -7.35 24.82 -2.83
CA ALA A 389 -7.84 26.13 -3.28
C ALA A 389 -7.76 26.34 -4.80
N ARG A 390 -6.97 25.51 -5.51
CA ARG A 390 -6.90 25.50 -6.98
C ARG A 390 -8.20 25.05 -7.65
N TYR A 391 -9.06 24.33 -6.93
CA TYR A 391 -10.29 23.74 -7.46
C TYR A 391 -11.49 24.55 -7.00
N GLU A 392 -12.04 25.37 -7.91
CA GLU A 392 -13.27 26.11 -7.62
C GLU A 392 -14.44 25.13 -7.42
N ASP A 393 -15.16 25.31 -6.31
CA ASP A 393 -16.38 24.55 -6.05
C ASP A 393 -17.63 25.29 -6.54
N GLY A 394 -18.67 24.52 -6.88
CA GLY A 394 -19.91 25.06 -7.46
C GLY A 394 -20.79 25.86 -6.49
N LEU A 395 -20.38 25.96 -5.21
CA LEU A 395 -21.01 26.74 -4.15
C LEU A 395 -20.35 28.11 -3.93
N SER A 396 -19.21 28.39 -4.58
CA SER A 396 -18.61 29.73 -4.55
C SER A 396 -19.61 30.78 -5.05
N ALA A 397 -19.52 32.00 -4.54
CA ALA A 397 -20.43 33.08 -4.93
C ALA A 397 -20.27 33.39 -6.43
N GLU A 398 -19.04 33.36 -6.92
CA GLU A 398 -18.67 33.58 -8.30
C GLU A 398 -19.26 32.49 -9.22
N ALA A 399 -19.07 31.21 -8.90
CA ALA A 399 -19.63 30.11 -9.66
C ALA A 399 -21.16 30.13 -9.65
N ALA A 400 -21.78 30.42 -8.51
CA ALA A 400 -23.23 30.53 -8.38
C ALA A 400 -23.80 31.68 -9.24
N ASN A 401 -23.15 32.84 -9.25
CA ASN A 401 -23.55 34.00 -10.07
C ASN A 401 -23.41 33.70 -11.56
N ARG A 402 -22.30 33.08 -11.99
CA ARG A 402 -22.09 32.68 -13.39
C ARG A 402 -23.16 31.69 -13.85
N ARG A 403 -23.44 30.66 -13.05
CA ARG A 403 -24.49 29.68 -13.34
C ARG A 403 -25.89 30.32 -13.38
N ALA A 404 -26.16 31.28 -12.49
CA ALA A 404 -27.43 32.02 -12.50
C ALA A 404 -27.60 32.81 -13.80
N ALA A 405 -26.57 33.53 -14.28
CA ALA A 405 -26.62 34.23 -15.56
C ALA A 405 -26.90 33.27 -16.73
N ARG A 406 -26.23 32.11 -16.76
CA ARG A 406 -26.46 31.08 -17.78
C ARG A 406 -27.86 30.51 -17.74
N ARG A 407 -28.40 30.25 -16.55
CA ARG A 407 -29.79 29.81 -16.41
C ARG A 407 -30.76 30.80 -17.09
N HIS A 408 -30.59 32.10 -16.87
CA HIS A 408 -31.43 33.12 -17.52
C HIS A 408 -31.26 33.12 -19.05
N ALA A 409 -30.03 32.95 -19.54
CA ALA A 409 -29.75 32.86 -20.97
C ALA A 409 -30.39 31.61 -21.61
N ILE A 410 -30.27 30.45 -20.94
CA ILE A 410 -30.88 29.19 -21.38
C ILE A 410 -32.41 29.31 -21.41
N LEU A 411 -33.02 29.85 -20.35
CA LEU A 411 -34.45 30.09 -20.28
C LEU A 411 -34.93 31.02 -21.41
N SER A 412 -34.22 32.12 -21.65
CA SER A 412 -34.52 33.04 -22.74
C SER A 412 -34.45 32.36 -24.11
N ARG A 413 -33.44 31.51 -24.33
CA ARG A 413 -33.23 30.83 -25.61
C ARG A 413 -34.22 29.69 -25.88
N LEU A 414 -34.66 29.01 -24.83
CA LEU A 414 -35.64 27.93 -24.87
C LEU A 414 -37.09 28.42 -24.66
N ALA A 415 -37.30 29.74 -24.53
CA ALA A 415 -38.59 30.36 -24.24
C ALA A 415 -39.28 29.74 -23.01
N GLY A 416 -38.53 29.54 -21.93
CA GLY A 416 -39.02 29.00 -20.67
C GLY A 416 -38.96 30.00 -19.51
N GLU A 417 -39.74 29.72 -18.47
CA GLU A 417 -39.80 30.54 -17.24
C GLU A 417 -39.03 29.91 -16.06
N GLU A 418 -38.75 30.69 -15.01
CA GLU A 418 -38.04 30.20 -13.81
C GLU A 418 -38.77 29.06 -13.08
N GLU A 419 -40.11 29.08 -13.08
CA GLU A 419 -40.92 27.98 -12.56
C GLU A 419 -40.71 26.69 -13.35
N GLU A 420 -40.56 26.80 -14.68
CA GLU A 420 -40.30 25.67 -15.55
C GLU A 420 -38.88 25.12 -15.39
N TRP A 421 -37.89 25.97 -15.13
CA TRP A 421 -36.53 25.51 -14.79
C TRP A 421 -36.55 24.53 -13.61
N ARG A 422 -37.41 24.79 -12.63
CA ARG A 422 -37.59 23.98 -11.41
C ARG A 422 -38.43 22.73 -11.65
N ASP A 423 -39.14 22.60 -12.79
CA ASP A 423 -39.80 21.38 -13.20
C ASP A 423 -38.80 20.44 -13.89
N TRP A 424 -38.47 19.35 -13.22
CA TRP A 424 -37.59 18.32 -13.79
C TRP A 424 -38.12 17.75 -15.12
N ARG A 425 -39.43 17.78 -15.38
CA ARG A 425 -40.00 17.31 -16.64
C ARG A 425 -39.71 18.28 -17.79
N TRP A 426 -39.65 19.58 -17.51
CA TRP A 426 -39.23 20.58 -18.50
C TRP A 426 -37.77 20.36 -18.90
N GLN A 427 -36.90 20.10 -17.91
CA GLN A 427 -35.50 19.76 -18.15
C GLN A 427 -35.37 18.52 -19.07
N LEU A 428 -36.18 17.48 -18.84
CA LEU A 428 -36.18 16.28 -19.67
C LEU A 428 -36.69 16.53 -21.11
N ARG A 429 -37.67 17.41 -21.30
CA ARG A 429 -38.18 17.77 -22.64
C ARG A 429 -37.14 18.52 -23.48
N HIS A 430 -36.22 19.23 -22.81
CA HIS A 430 -35.21 20.07 -23.44
C HIS A 430 -33.80 19.49 -23.38
N ILE A 431 -33.65 18.16 -23.25
CA ILE A 431 -32.31 17.54 -23.34
C ILE A 431 -31.68 17.85 -24.70
N ALA A 432 -30.48 18.41 -24.69
CA ALA A 432 -29.67 18.59 -25.89
C ALA A 432 -29.14 17.24 -26.37
N ARG A 433 -29.39 16.92 -27.65
CA ARG A 433 -29.03 15.63 -28.28
C ARG A 433 -27.99 15.75 -29.39
N ASP A 434 -27.53 16.97 -29.68
CA ASP A 434 -26.61 17.31 -30.76
C ASP A 434 -25.88 18.61 -30.46
N ALA A 435 -24.95 19.00 -31.35
CA ALA A 435 -24.14 20.19 -31.19
C ALA A 435 -24.97 21.48 -31.31
N GLU A 436 -26.05 21.46 -32.10
CA GLU A 436 -26.97 22.60 -32.26
C GLU A 436 -27.74 22.85 -30.96
N GLY A 437 -28.37 21.81 -30.41
CA GLY A 437 -29.14 21.88 -29.17
C GLY A 437 -28.28 22.29 -27.97
N LEU A 438 -27.08 21.69 -27.82
CA LEU A 438 -26.18 22.08 -26.72
C LEU A 438 -25.58 23.47 -26.97
N GLY A 439 -25.24 23.80 -28.23
CA GLY A 439 -24.75 25.12 -28.61
C GLY A 439 -25.78 26.24 -28.45
N GLY A 440 -27.06 25.90 -28.30
CA GLY A 440 -28.11 26.83 -27.89
C GLY A 440 -28.20 27.05 -26.37
N MET A 441 -27.53 26.23 -25.55
CA MET A 441 -27.58 26.34 -24.09
C MET A 441 -26.21 26.71 -23.48
N ALA A 442 -25.12 26.42 -24.18
CA ALA A 442 -23.76 26.64 -23.70
C ALA A 442 -22.81 27.00 -24.85
N CYS A 443 -21.74 27.74 -24.52
CA CYS A 443 -20.66 28.03 -25.44
C CYS A 443 -19.84 26.77 -25.73
N LEU A 444 -19.70 26.44 -27.01
CA LEU A 444 -18.96 25.28 -27.52
C LEU A 444 -17.89 25.73 -28.51
N THR A 445 -16.70 25.17 -28.37
CA THR A 445 -15.63 25.29 -29.38
C THR A 445 -16.03 24.58 -30.68
N GLN A 446 -15.36 24.94 -31.78
CA GLN A 446 -15.60 24.29 -33.07
C GLN A 446 -15.27 22.79 -33.03
N ASP A 447 -14.23 22.40 -32.29
CA ASP A 447 -13.84 21.01 -32.10
C ASP A 447 -14.90 20.22 -31.32
N GLU A 448 -15.42 20.77 -30.21
CA GLU A 448 -16.50 20.11 -29.46
C GLU A 448 -17.75 19.92 -30.31
N ARG A 449 -18.15 20.94 -31.09
CA ARG A 449 -19.30 20.83 -32.01
C ARG A 449 -19.10 19.68 -32.99
N LYS A 450 -17.93 19.63 -33.64
CA LYS A 450 -17.57 18.57 -34.59
C LYS A 450 -17.60 17.18 -33.94
N ARG A 451 -17.05 17.03 -32.72
CA ARG A 451 -17.03 15.75 -32.00
C ARG A 451 -18.42 15.29 -31.58
N ILE A 452 -19.30 16.20 -31.13
CA ILE A 452 -20.69 15.89 -30.79
C ILE A 452 -21.47 15.43 -32.04
N ASP A 453 -21.34 16.14 -33.16
CA ASP A 453 -22.01 15.76 -34.41
C ASP A 453 -21.49 14.41 -34.94
N THR A 454 -20.18 14.17 -34.84
CA THR A 454 -19.58 12.89 -35.20
C THR A 454 -20.10 11.75 -34.32
N ALA A 455 -20.25 11.99 -33.00
CA ALA A 455 -20.83 11.02 -32.07
C ALA A 455 -22.23 10.62 -32.53
N ARG A 456 -23.08 11.61 -32.83
CA ARG A 456 -24.45 11.39 -33.32
C ARG A 456 -24.47 10.63 -34.64
N GLN A 457 -23.64 11.01 -35.62
CA GLN A 457 -23.54 10.35 -36.91
C GLN A 457 -23.14 8.87 -36.80
N ARG A 458 -22.26 8.54 -35.83
CA ARG A 458 -21.85 7.16 -35.51
C ARG A 458 -22.83 6.44 -34.57
N GLY A 459 -23.94 7.07 -34.20
CA GLY A 459 -24.96 6.53 -33.30
C GLY A 459 -24.48 6.40 -31.84
N ILE A 460 -23.42 7.08 -31.44
CA ILE A 460 -22.97 7.10 -30.05
C ILE A 460 -23.97 7.93 -29.24
N PRO A 461 -24.51 7.40 -28.12
CA PRO A 461 -25.51 8.12 -27.32
C PRO A 461 -24.92 9.42 -26.76
N PHE A 462 -25.63 10.53 -26.96
CA PHE A 462 -25.27 11.84 -26.45
C PHE A 462 -26.52 12.53 -25.89
N GLY A 463 -26.39 13.12 -24.71
CA GLY A 463 -27.49 13.77 -24.02
C GLY A 463 -27.00 14.64 -22.87
N VAL A 464 -27.42 15.91 -22.83
CA VAL A 464 -27.10 16.87 -21.76
C VAL A 464 -28.38 17.60 -21.35
N THR A 465 -28.68 17.64 -20.06
CA THR A 465 -29.84 18.40 -19.55
C THR A 465 -29.55 19.90 -19.58
N PRO A 466 -30.56 20.78 -19.71
CA PRO A 466 -30.34 22.23 -19.63
C PRO A 466 -29.65 22.64 -18.31
N TYR A 467 -30.02 22.00 -17.20
CA TYR A 467 -29.37 22.20 -15.92
C TYR A 467 -27.87 21.89 -15.97
N TYR A 468 -27.45 20.75 -16.50
CA TYR A 468 -26.02 20.42 -16.56
C TYR A 468 -25.28 21.30 -17.57
N ALA A 469 -25.93 21.68 -18.68
CA ALA A 469 -25.39 22.67 -19.61
C ALA A 469 -25.13 24.02 -18.93
N SER A 470 -25.91 24.41 -17.92
CA SER A 470 -25.64 25.64 -17.14
C SER A 470 -24.33 25.61 -16.34
N LEU A 471 -23.73 24.43 -16.16
CA LEU A 471 -22.41 24.28 -15.53
C LEU A 471 -21.26 24.58 -16.49
N PHE A 472 -21.52 24.67 -17.79
CA PHE A 472 -20.51 24.98 -18.79
C PHE A 472 -20.13 26.45 -18.68
N ASP A 473 -18.84 26.75 -18.67
CA ASP A 473 -18.31 28.10 -18.68
C ASP A 473 -18.36 28.73 -20.08
N GLU A 474 -18.52 30.06 -20.11
CA GLU A 474 -18.61 30.87 -21.34
C GLU A 474 -17.31 30.90 -22.14
N ASP A 475 -16.19 30.69 -21.45
CA ASP A 475 -14.86 30.55 -22.03
C ASP A 475 -14.38 29.11 -21.83
N PRO A 476 -14.66 28.20 -22.80
CA PRO A 476 -14.18 26.83 -22.77
C PRO A 476 -12.64 26.73 -22.67
N GLY A 477 -11.92 27.75 -23.12
CA GLY A 477 -10.45 27.78 -23.15
C GLY A 477 -9.82 28.03 -21.78
N ALA A 478 -10.55 28.65 -20.84
CA ALA A 478 -10.05 28.92 -19.49
C ALA A 478 -9.88 27.64 -18.64
N GLY A 479 -10.43 26.51 -19.07
CA GLY A 479 -10.24 25.21 -18.42
C GLY A 479 -10.93 25.02 -17.07
N ARG A 480 -11.70 25.99 -16.55
CA ARG A 480 -12.39 25.88 -15.25
C ARG A 480 -13.43 24.75 -15.21
N ASP A 481 -14.14 24.52 -16.31
CA ASP A 481 -15.19 23.51 -16.44
C ASP A 481 -14.72 22.26 -17.23
N HIS A 482 -13.41 22.09 -17.42
CA HIS A 482 -12.85 21.00 -18.21
C HIS A 482 -13.36 19.62 -17.75
N ALA A 483 -13.44 19.41 -16.43
CA ALA A 483 -13.94 18.19 -15.82
C ALA A 483 -15.45 18.00 -16.06
N ILE A 484 -16.24 19.07 -16.25
CA ILE A 484 -17.67 18.99 -16.58
C ILE A 484 -17.84 18.58 -18.04
N ARG A 485 -17.14 19.26 -18.95
CA ARG A 485 -17.18 19.01 -20.39
C ARG A 485 -16.72 17.60 -20.73
N ALA A 486 -15.63 17.15 -20.12
CA ALA A 486 -15.08 15.80 -20.34
C ALA A 486 -16.05 14.68 -19.97
N GLN A 487 -17.06 14.92 -19.14
CA GLN A 487 -18.02 13.89 -18.77
C GLN A 487 -19.11 13.66 -19.81
N VAL A 488 -19.35 14.61 -20.72
CA VAL A 488 -20.44 14.54 -21.71
C VAL A 488 -20.00 14.75 -23.15
N VAL A 489 -18.87 15.44 -23.38
CA VAL A 489 -18.31 15.62 -24.72
C VAL A 489 -17.23 14.56 -24.99
N PRO A 490 -17.49 13.57 -25.88
CA PRO A 490 -16.56 12.47 -26.11
C PRO A 490 -15.27 12.97 -26.77
N PRO A 491 -14.07 12.54 -26.31
CA PRO A 491 -12.80 12.87 -26.96
C PRO A 491 -12.67 12.17 -28.33
N GLN A 492 -11.77 12.65 -29.17
CA GLN A 492 -11.60 12.12 -30.53
C GLN A 492 -11.26 10.62 -30.53
N TYR A 493 -10.34 10.18 -29.68
CA TYR A 493 -9.98 8.78 -29.56
C TYR A 493 -11.17 7.90 -29.13
N TYR A 494 -12.05 8.39 -28.24
CA TYR A 494 -13.29 7.67 -27.91
C TYR A 494 -14.13 7.43 -29.15
N LEU A 495 -14.33 8.46 -29.99
CA LEU A 495 -15.11 8.33 -31.22
C LEU A 495 -14.51 7.31 -32.18
N ASP A 496 -13.19 7.32 -32.33
CA ASP A 496 -12.46 6.48 -33.29
C ASP A 496 -12.37 5.02 -32.83
N SER A 497 -12.28 4.80 -31.52
CA SER A 497 -12.21 3.47 -30.91
C SER A 497 -13.59 2.86 -30.62
N PHE A 498 -14.67 3.66 -30.66
CA PHE A 498 -16.01 3.20 -30.26
C PHE A 498 -16.55 2.06 -31.15
N LYS A 499 -16.91 0.99 -30.44
CA LYS A 499 -17.22 -0.38 -30.84
C LYS A 499 -18.48 -0.80 -31.60
N ARG A 500 -19.56 -0.02 -31.64
CA ARG A 500 -20.96 -0.55 -31.53
C ARG A 500 -21.23 -2.01 -31.97
N ARG A 501 -21.00 -2.98 -31.08
CA ARG A 501 -21.31 -4.41 -31.24
C ARG A 501 -21.86 -5.00 -29.95
N ARG A 502 -23.15 -5.37 -29.95
CA ARG A 502 -23.86 -5.94 -28.81
C ARG A 502 -23.13 -7.16 -28.26
N GLY A 503 -22.80 -7.14 -26.96
CA GLY A 503 -22.12 -8.22 -26.25
C GLY A 503 -20.59 -8.25 -26.35
N VAL A 504 -19.98 -7.64 -27.37
CA VAL A 504 -18.51 -7.49 -27.48
C VAL A 504 -17.99 -6.43 -26.49
N GLU A 505 -18.86 -5.51 -26.06
CA GLU A 505 -18.52 -4.34 -25.24
C GLU A 505 -18.85 -4.51 -23.74
N ASP A 506 -19.36 -5.68 -23.34
CA ASP A 506 -19.65 -6.01 -21.94
C ASP A 506 -18.36 -6.35 -21.19
N PHE A 507 -17.54 -5.32 -20.97
CA PHE A 507 -16.29 -5.42 -20.23
C PHE A 507 -16.46 -6.10 -18.87
N MET A 508 -17.61 -5.96 -18.22
CA MET A 508 -17.82 -6.50 -16.88
C MET A 508 -18.33 -7.95 -16.86
N GLY A 509 -18.72 -8.53 -18.01
CA GLY A 509 -19.44 -9.81 -18.07
C GLY A 509 -20.75 -9.77 -17.27
N GLU A 510 -21.49 -8.65 -17.35
CA GLU A 510 -22.81 -8.56 -16.72
C GLU A 510 -23.79 -9.59 -17.28
N MET A 511 -23.68 -9.96 -18.57
CA MET A 511 -24.50 -11.02 -19.17
C MET A 511 -24.22 -12.39 -18.55
N ASP A 512 -22.95 -12.75 -18.39
CA ASP A 512 -22.52 -14.04 -17.79
C ASP A 512 -22.92 -14.15 -16.29
N THR A 513 -23.22 -13.01 -15.67
CA THR A 513 -23.61 -12.92 -14.25
C THR A 513 -25.09 -12.55 -14.09
N SER A 514 -25.89 -12.80 -15.13
CA SER A 514 -27.33 -12.51 -15.20
C SER A 514 -28.17 -13.81 -15.17
N PRO A 515 -28.62 -14.28 -14.00
CA PRO A 515 -29.39 -15.53 -13.89
C PRO A 515 -30.78 -15.45 -14.53
N VAL A 516 -31.39 -14.26 -14.52
CA VAL A 516 -32.64 -13.91 -15.21
C VAL A 516 -32.51 -12.49 -15.76
N ASP A 517 -33.39 -12.10 -16.68
CA ASP A 517 -33.42 -10.73 -17.20
C ASP A 517 -33.48 -9.70 -16.05
N LEU A 518 -32.82 -8.56 -16.24
CA LEU A 518 -32.75 -7.44 -15.29
C LEU A 518 -31.95 -7.70 -14.01
N ILE A 519 -31.54 -8.94 -13.72
CA ILE A 519 -30.76 -9.26 -12.52
C ILE A 519 -29.29 -9.42 -12.86
N THR A 520 -28.41 -8.80 -12.08
CA THR A 520 -26.98 -9.16 -12.08
C THR A 520 -26.56 -9.57 -10.67
N ARG A 521 -25.98 -10.76 -10.51
CA ARG A 521 -25.51 -11.28 -9.22
C ARG A 521 -24.05 -11.72 -9.31
N ARG A 522 -23.19 -11.00 -8.57
CA ARG A 522 -21.75 -11.27 -8.45
C ARG A 522 -21.28 -11.48 -7.01
N TYR A 523 -22.16 -11.24 -6.05
CA TYR A 523 -21.85 -11.33 -4.63
C TYR A 523 -22.92 -12.18 -3.96
N VAL A 524 -22.55 -12.79 -2.83
CA VAL A 524 -23.43 -13.69 -2.08
C VAL A 524 -24.75 -13.02 -1.71
N ALA A 525 -24.65 -11.83 -1.08
CA ALA A 525 -25.77 -11.18 -0.42
C ALA A 525 -26.32 -9.93 -1.13
N ILE A 526 -25.85 -9.63 -2.35
CA ILE A 526 -26.26 -8.44 -3.10
C ILE A 526 -26.63 -8.82 -4.53
N ALA A 527 -27.78 -8.34 -4.99
CA ALA A 527 -28.17 -8.39 -6.40
C ALA A 527 -28.46 -6.98 -6.95
N ILE A 528 -28.21 -6.81 -8.24
CA ILE A 528 -28.55 -5.61 -9.00
C ILE A 528 -29.87 -5.89 -9.71
N LEU A 529 -30.84 -4.97 -9.61
CA LEU A 529 -32.05 -4.95 -10.41
C LEU A 529 -31.98 -3.75 -11.39
N LYS A 530 -32.07 -4.03 -12.69
CA LYS A 530 -31.98 -3.04 -13.79
C LYS A 530 -33.34 -2.81 -14.45
N PRO A 531 -34.32 -2.15 -13.79
CA PRO A 531 -35.65 -2.00 -14.37
C PRO A 531 -35.71 -0.96 -15.50
N PHE A 532 -34.67 -0.13 -15.65
CA PHE A 532 -34.68 0.99 -16.59
C PHE A 532 -33.28 1.24 -17.18
N ASN A 533 -33.17 1.19 -18.51
CA ASN A 533 -31.88 1.19 -19.23
C ASN A 533 -31.64 2.44 -20.11
N THR A 534 -31.86 3.64 -19.57
CA THR A 534 -31.38 4.89 -20.18
C THR A 534 -31.20 5.96 -19.11
N CYS A 535 -30.55 7.08 -19.46
CA CYS A 535 -30.24 8.20 -18.58
C CYS A 535 -30.72 9.52 -19.22
N PRO A 536 -30.98 10.57 -18.42
CA PRO A 536 -31.30 11.91 -18.95
C PRO A 536 -30.04 12.62 -19.47
N GLN A 537 -28.87 12.25 -18.96
CA GLN A 537 -27.57 12.71 -19.40
C GLN A 537 -26.64 11.50 -19.58
N ILE A 538 -25.89 11.47 -20.67
CA ILE A 538 -25.01 10.35 -21.01
C ILE A 538 -23.58 10.68 -20.61
N CYS A 539 -23.03 9.89 -19.69
CA CYS A 539 -21.64 10.02 -19.27
C CYS A 539 -20.73 9.30 -20.27
N VAL A 540 -19.65 9.94 -20.75
CA VAL A 540 -18.71 9.33 -21.71
C VAL A 540 -18.05 8.07 -21.12
N TYR A 541 -17.69 8.11 -19.85
CA TYR A 541 -17.07 6.99 -19.12
C TYR A 541 -18.09 5.93 -18.63
N CYS A 542 -19.33 5.94 -19.13
CA CYS A 542 -20.39 5.04 -18.67
C CYS A 542 -20.02 3.56 -18.92
N GLN A 543 -20.04 2.76 -17.86
CA GLN A 543 -19.82 1.31 -17.94
C GLN A 543 -20.80 0.62 -18.91
N ARG A 544 -22.03 1.13 -18.99
CA ARG A 544 -23.14 0.58 -19.78
C ARG A 544 -23.46 1.40 -21.03
N ASN A 545 -22.49 2.16 -21.55
CA ASN A 545 -22.64 2.89 -22.82
C ASN A 545 -23.11 1.97 -23.97
N TRP A 546 -22.80 0.67 -23.92
CA TRP A 546 -23.21 -0.36 -24.87
C TRP A 546 -24.68 -0.81 -24.74
N GLU A 547 -25.34 -0.57 -23.60
CA GLU A 547 -26.77 -0.88 -23.38
C GLU A 547 -27.67 0.32 -23.73
N ILE A 548 -27.12 1.51 -23.94
CA ILE A 548 -27.87 2.76 -24.11
C ILE A 548 -27.78 3.23 -25.57
N ASN A 549 -28.92 3.32 -26.26
CA ASN A 549 -28.94 3.82 -27.64
C ASN A 549 -29.10 5.33 -27.71
N GLU A 550 -29.99 5.90 -26.89
CA GLU A 550 -30.28 7.33 -26.84
C GLU A 550 -30.78 7.74 -25.43
N PRO A 551 -30.66 9.04 -25.07
CA PRO A 551 -31.23 9.54 -23.83
C PRO A 551 -32.77 9.44 -23.85
N LEU A 552 -33.34 8.93 -22.77
CA LEU A 552 -34.80 8.71 -22.61
C LEU A 552 -35.43 7.88 -23.74
N GLU A 553 -34.71 6.90 -24.26
CA GLU A 553 -35.22 5.98 -25.28
C GLU A 553 -36.60 5.39 -24.89
N LYS A 554 -37.51 5.35 -25.87
CA LYS A 554 -38.84 4.79 -25.66
C LYS A 554 -38.74 3.28 -25.48
N GLY A 555 -39.38 2.75 -24.45
CA GLY A 555 -39.34 1.31 -24.15
C GLY A 555 -38.17 0.87 -23.28
N SER A 556 -37.31 1.80 -22.81
CA SER A 556 -36.22 1.45 -21.88
C SER A 556 -36.67 1.01 -20.48
N LEU A 557 -37.96 1.21 -20.14
CA LEU A 557 -38.56 0.59 -18.96
C LEU A 557 -38.90 -0.85 -19.28
N ALA A 558 -38.35 -1.77 -18.49
CA ALA A 558 -38.63 -3.18 -18.63
C ALA A 558 -40.13 -3.48 -18.51
N ALA A 559 -40.59 -4.46 -19.30
CA ALA A 559 -41.98 -4.90 -19.25
C ALA A 559 -42.35 -5.38 -17.85
N LYS A 560 -43.59 -5.13 -17.41
CA LYS A 560 -44.07 -5.53 -16.07
C LYS A 560 -43.86 -7.02 -15.79
N GLY A 561 -44.06 -7.88 -16.80
CA GLY A 561 -43.81 -9.32 -16.70
C GLY A 561 -42.34 -9.64 -16.37
N LYS A 562 -41.39 -8.99 -17.04
CA LYS A 562 -39.95 -9.14 -16.78
C LYS A 562 -39.53 -8.64 -15.41
N ILE A 563 -40.11 -7.52 -14.95
CA ILE A 563 -39.88 -7.04 -13.58
C ILE A 563 -40.42 -8.07 -12.57
N LYS A 564 -41.61 -8.64 -12.82
CA LYS A 564 -42.18 -9.68 -11.97
C LYS A 564 -41.29 -10.93 -11.93
N GLU A 565 -40.83 -11.42 -13.08
CA GLU A 565 -39.88 -12.55 -13.17
C GLU A 565 -38.62 -12.30 -12.33
N ALA A 566 -38.05 -11.10 -12.40
CA ALA A 566 -36.88 -10.71 -11.61
C ALA A 566 -37.17 -10.66 -10.09
N ILE A 567 -38.35 -10.15 -9.69
CA ILE A 567 -38.78 -10.11 -8.28
C ILE A 567 -39.08 -11.52 -7.75
N ASP A 568 -39.75 -12.37 -8.54
CA ASP A 568 -40.03 -13.76 -8.18
C ASP A 568 -38.70 -14.49 -7.96
N TRP A 569 -37.74 -14.32 -8.88
CA TRP A 569 -36.39 -14.85 -8.70
C TRP A 569 -35.75 -14.34 -7.40
N LEU A 570 -35.77 -13.04 -7.11
CA LEU A 570 -35.24 -12.53 -5.84
C LEU A 570 -35.92 -13.16 -4.62
N SER A 571 -37.24 -13.40 -4.69
CA SER A 571 -38.01 -14.01 -3.60
C SER A 571 -37.57 -15.44 -3.26
N GLU A 572 -37.10 -16.19 -4.27
CA GLU A 572 -36.59 -17.56 -4.15
C GLU A 572 -35.16 -17.63 -3.61
N HIS A 573 -34.48 -16.48 -3.43
CA HIS A 573 -33.05 -16.40 -3.07
C HIS A 573 -32.82 -15.64 -1.75
N PRO A 574 -33.19 -16.22 -0.59
CA PRO A 574 -33.18 -15.54 0.71
C PRO A 574 -31.80 -15.15 1.25
N ALA A 575 -30.71 -15.61 0.63
CA ALA A 575 -29.34 -15.19 0.94
C ALA A 575 -29.05 -13.75 0.51
N ILE A 576 -29.90 -13.12 -0.31
CA ILE A 576 -29.71 -11.76 -0.84
C ILE A 576 -30.32 -10.75 0.14
N HIS A 577 -29.50 -10.13 0.98
CA HIS A 577 -29.98 -9.14 1.94
C HIS A 577 -30.08 -7.71 1.38
N GLU A 578 -29.52 -7.47 0.20
CA GLU A 578 -29.46 -6.15 -0.39
C GLU A 578 -29.77 -6.15 -1.89
N VAL A 579 -30.63 -5.22 -2.31
CA VAL A 579 -30.99 -5.02 -3.72
C VAL A 579 -30.59 -3.61 -4.15
N LEU A 580 -29.74 -3.52 -5.18
CA LEU A 580 -29.39 -2.26 -5.84
C LEU A 580 -30.29 -2.06 -7.06
N VAL A 581 -31.21 -1.11 -6.98
CA VAL A 581 -32.05 -0.66 -8.10
C VAL A 581 -31.27 0.39 -8.90
N THR A 582 -30.93 0.05 -10.15
CA THR A 582 -30.09 0.88 -11.05
C THR A 582 -30.36 0.50 -12.52
N GLY A 583 -29.36 0.54 -13.40
CA GLY A 583 -29.47 0.30 -14.84
C GLY A 583 -28.82 1.46 -15.56
N GLY A 584 -29.63 2.26 -16.25
CA GLY A 584 -29.35 3.68 -16.48
C GLY A 584 -29.61 4.49 -15.21
N ASP A 585 -30.57 5.41 -15.23
CA ASP A 585 -30.96 6.18 -14.05
C ASP A 585 -32.43 5.91 -13.65
N PRO A 586 -32.70 5.18 -12.55
CA PRO A 586 -34.06 4.82 -12.15
C PRO A 586 -34.88 6.00 -11.63
N LEU A 587 -34.25 7.10 -11.20
CA LEU A 587 -34.99 8.25 -10.66
C LEU A 587 -35.71 9.07 -11.73
N ILE A 588 -35.44 8.85 -13.01
CA ILE A 588 -36.21 9.53 -14.07
C ILE A 588 -37.61 8.96 -14.25
N LEU A 589 -37.88 7.79 -13.68
CA LEU A 589 -39.22 7.23 -13.60
C LEU A 589 -40.13 8.15 -12.80
N SER A 590 -41.41 8.23 -13.20
CA SER A 590 -42.44 8.87 -12.39
C SER A 590 -42.52 8.23 -11.00
N ASP A 591 -42.89 8.99 -9.97
CA ASP A 591 -43.02 8.51 -8.59
C ASP A 591 -43.86 7.23 -8.49
N GLY A 592 -44.98 7.12 -9.21
CA GLY A 592 -45.82 5.91 -9.21
C GLY A 592 -45.15 4.66 -9.78
N ARG A 593 -44.34 4.80 -10.84
CA ARG A 593 -43.58 3.69 -11.43
C ARG A 593 -42.44 3.25 -10.52
N LEU A 594 -41.71 4.21 -9.96
CA LEU A 594 -40.65 3.94 -8.98
C LEU A 594 -41.24 3.25 -7.74
N LYS A 595 -42.36 3.77 -7.21
CA LYS A 595 -43.11 3.14 -6.11
C LYS A 595 -43.49 1.70 -6.43
N SER A 596 -44.02 1.42 -7.62
CA SER A 596 -44.40 0.05 -8.01
C SER A 596 -43.22 -0.93 -7.99
N ILE A 597 -42.01 -0.49 -8.27
CA ILE A 597 -40.80 -1.33 -8.22
C ILE A 597 -40.34 -1.48 -6.77
N LEU A 598 -40.22 -0.36 -6.04
CA LEU A 598 -39.74 -0.35 -4.66
C LEU A 598 -40.68 -1.07 -3.70
N ASP A 599 -42.01 -1.01 -3.90
CA ASP A 599 -42.99 -1.79 -3.13
C ASP A 599 -42.73 -3.30 -3.24
N GLN A 600 -42.42 -3.79 -4.45
CA GLN A 600 -42.14 -5.20 -4.69
C GLN A 600 -40.83 -5.63 -4.03
N VAL A 601 -39.75 -4.85 -4.20
CA VAL A 601 -38.47 -5.13 -3.53
C VAL A 601 -38.61 -5.07 -2.01
N ALA A 602 -39.34 -4.08 -1.49
CA ALA A 602 -39.59 -3.90 -0.06
C ALA A 602 -40.52 -4.98 0.52
N SER A 603 -41.27 -5.70 -0.30
CA SER A 603 -42.14 -6.80 0.16
C SER A 603 -41.35 -8.07 0.51
N LEU A 604 -40.12 -8.19 0.01
CA LEU A 604 -39.24 -9.32 0.25
C LEU A 604 -38.74 -9.32 1.71
N PRO A 605 -39.11 -10.32 2.55
CA PRO A 605 -38.83 -10.25 3.99
C PRO A 605 -37.36 -10.25 4.36
N HIS A 606 -36.51 -10.83 3.51
CA HIS A 606 -35.07 -11.00 3.72
C HIS A 606 -34.25 -9.79 3.23
N VAL A 607 -34.87 -8.79 2.58
CA VAL A 607 -34.19 -7.58 2.09
C VAL A 607 -34.11 -6.54 3.21
N GLU A 608 -32.89 -6.37 3.71
CA GLU A 608 -32.52 -5.44 4.77
C GLU A 608 -32.07 -4.07 4.21
N ARG A 609 -31.60 -4.03 2.96
CA ARG A 609 -31.15 -2.78 2.33
C ARG A 609 -31.60 -2.64 0.89
N ILE A 610 -32.20 -1.49 0.59
CA ILE A 610 -32.51 -1.06 -0.77
C ILE A 610 -31.58 0.09 -1.13
N ARG A 611 -30.74 -0.10 -2.16
CA ARG A 611 -29.91 0.99 -2.71
C ARG A 611 -30.50 1.48 -4.01
N VAL A 612 -30.57 2.79 -4.19
CA VAL A 612 -30.92 3.41 -5.48
C VAL A 612 -29.68 4.07 -6.06
N GLY A 613 -29.13 3.50 -7.14
CA GLY A 613 -27.99 4.06 -7.86
C GLY A 613 -28.47 5.06 -8.91
N THR A 614 -28.10 6.34 -8.77
CA THR A 614 -28.65 7.43 -9.59
C THR A 614 -27.73 8.65 -9.61
N ARG A 615 -27.54 9.23 -10.80
CA ARG A 615 -26.75 10.47 -10.98
C ARG A 615 -27.62 11.72 -10.96
N THR A 616 -28.93 11.54 -10.85
CA THR A 616 -29.95 12.60 -10.85
C THR A 616 -29.68 13.75 -9.87
N PRO A 617 -29.19 13.57 -8.62
CA PRO A 617 -28.84 14.70 -7.77
C PRO A 617 -27.83 15.66 -8.40
N VAL A 618 -26.97 15.17 -9.30
CA VAL A 618 -25.94 15.93 -9.99
C VAL A 618 -26.41 16.47 -11.33
N THR A 619 -27.18 15.70 -12.11
CA THR A 619 -27.54 16.06 -13.49
C THR A 619 -28.94 16.66 -13.62
N LEU A 620 -29.79 16.46 -12.62
CA LEU A 620 -31.18 16.90 -12.57
C LEU A 620 -31.67 17.01 -11.11
N PRO A 621 -31.06 17.86 -10.25
CA PRO A 621 -31.42 17.94 -8.84
C PRO A 621 -32.89 18.27 -8.59
N MET A 622 -33.55 18.96 -9.53
CA MET A 622 -34.99 19.28 -9.51
C MET A 622 -35.90 18.05 -9.38
N ARG A 623 -35.41 16.86 -9.79
CA ARG A 623 -36.18 15.62 -9.68
C ARG A 623 -36.42 15.19 -8.23
N ILE A 624 -35.55 15.64 -7.31
CA ILE A 624 -35.66 15.38 -5.88
C ILE A 624 -36.68 16.35 -5.27
N THR A 625 -37.96 16.04 -5.48
CA THR A 625 -39.08 16.81 -4.92
C THR A 625 -39.39 16.36 -3.48
N PRO A 626 -40.13 17.16 -2.69
CA PRO A 626 -40.60 16.74 -1.37
C PRO A 626 -41.43 15.46 -1.40
N ALA A 627 -42.19 15.24 -2.47
CA ALA A 627 -42.96 14.01 -2.67
C ALA A 627 -42.05 12.79 -2.89
N LEU A 628 -41.03 12.91 -3.74
CA LEU A 628 -40.07 11.82 -3.98
C LEU A 628 -39.27 11.49 -2.72
N ALA A 629 -38.76 12.51 -2.01
CA ALA A 629 -37.99 12.28 -0.80
C ALA A 629 -38.81 11.60 0.30
N ARG A 630 -40.08 11.99 0.48
CA ARG A 630 -41.03 11.28 1.36
C ARG A 630 -41.28 9.84 0.91
N LEU A 631 -41.48 9.62 -0.39
CA LEU A 631 -41.67 8.29 -0.94
C LEU A 631 -40.47 7.38 -0.64
N LEU A 632 -39.25 7.82 -0.95
CA LEU A 632 -38.04 7.06 -0.65
C LEU A 632 -37.92 6.81 0.87
N GLY A 633 -38.05 7.85 1.68
CA GLY A 633 -37.98 7.73 3.15
C GLY A 633 -39.02 6.78 3.75
N SER A 634 -40.18 6.60 3.12
CA SER A 634 -41.23 5.69 3.60
C SER A 634 -40.84 4.21 3.60
N TYR A 635 -39.82 3.82 2.82
CA TYR A 635 -39.30 2.44 2.82
C TYR A 635 -38.36 2.16 3.99
N ARG A 636 -37.86 3.19 4.69
CA ARG A 636 -36.99 3.02 5.85
C ARG A 636 -37.79 2.50 7.05
N ILE A 637 -37.25 1.45 7.69
CA ILE A 637 -37.73 0.94 8.97
C ILE A 637 -36.53 0.90 9.92
N PRO A 638 -36.40 1.83 10.89
CA PRO A 638 -35.26 1.87 11.79
C PRO A 638 -34.96 0.52 12.45
N GLY A 639 -33.70 0.09 12.41
CA GLY A 639 -33.25 -1.20 12.96
C GLY A 639 -33.63 -2.44 12.13
N ARG A 640 -34.39 -2.29 11.03
CA ARG A 640 -34.86 -3.42 10.20
C ARG A 640 -34.59 -3.27 8.71
N ARG A 641 -34.82 -2.10 8.12
CA ARG A 641 -34.60 -1.86 6.69
C ARG A 641 -34.06 -0.47 6.42
N GLU A 642 -32.94 -0.42 5.72
CA GLU A 642 -32.33 0.80 5.20
C GLU A 642 -32.77 1.04 3.75
N ILE A 643 -32.97 2.31 3.40
CA ILE A 643 -32.96 2.76 2.01
C ILE A 643 -31.96 3.89 1.88
N CYS A 644 -31.08 3.80 0.89
CA CYS A 644 -30.10 4.84 0.63
C CYS A 644 -29.95 5.11 -0.86
N LEU A 645 -29.43 6.30 -1.15
CA LEU A 645 -29.14 6.76 -2.50
C LEU A 645 -27.64 6.76 -2.70
N VAL A 646 -27.18 6.24 -3.84
CA VAL A 646 -25.78 6.28 -4.25
C VAL A 646 -25.68 7.12 -5.52
N THR A 647 -25.01 8.27 -5.41
CA THR A 647 -24.80 9.23 -6.49
C THR A 647 -23.36 9.28 -6.97
N HIS A 648 -23.09 10.17 -7.92
CA HIS A 648 -21.85 10.20 -8.70
C HIS A 648 -21.44 11.64 -9.04
N VAL A 649 -20.89 12.32 -8.05
CA VAL A 649 -20.22 13.62 -8.16
C VAL A 649 -18.74 13.35 -8.45
N GLU A 650 -18.24 13.94 -9.52
CA GLU A 650 -16.89 13.73 -10.03
C GLU A 650 -15.95 14.89 -9.72
N HIS A 651 -16.48 16.11 -9.63
CA HIS A 651 -15.66 17.32 -9.48
C HIS A 651 -16.32 18.32 -8.52
N PRO A 652 -15.55 19.10 -7.72
CA PRO A 652 -16.12 20.11 -6.81
C PRO A 652 -17.09 21.09 -7.46
N TYR A 653 -16.87 21.43 -8.73
CA TYR A 653 -17.72 22.34 -9.50
C TYR A 653 -19.16 21.81 -9.74
N GLU A 654 -19.38 20.50 -9.63
CA GLU A 654 -20.70 19.88 -9.70
C GLU A 654 -21.54 20.07 -8.43
N ALA A 655 -20.92 20.46 -7.31
CA ALA A 655 -21.62 20.70 -6.06
C ALA A 655 -22.32 22.06 -6.10
N THR A 656 -23.61 22.06 -6.46
CA THR A 656 -24.41 23.29 -6.58
C THR A 656 -25.36 23.47 -5.40
N PRO A 657 -25.90 24.69 -5.17
CA PRO A 657 -26.97 24.93 -4.22
C PRO A 657 -28.22 24.08 -4.51
N GLU A 658 -28.56 23.82 -5.78
CA GLU A 658 -29.65 22.91 -6.16
C GLU A 658 -29.39 21.49 -5.68
N MET A 659 -28.18 20.96 -5.90
CA MET A 659 -27.77 19.64 -5.41
C MET A 659 -27.81 19.58 -3.88
N VAL A 660 -27.27 20.59 -3.19
CA VAL A 660 -27.26 20.65 -1.72
C VAL A 660 -28.69 20.64 -1.18
N ARG A 661 -29.63 21.39 -1.79
CA ARG A 661 -31.05 21.35 -1.40
C ARG A 661 -31.67 19.97 -1.62
N ALA A 662 -31.39 19.35 -2.76
CA ALA A 662 -31.87 18.00 -3.07
C ALA A 662 -31.36 16.96 -2.05
N VAL A 663 -30.07 16.99 -1.72
CA VAL A 663 -29.46 16.09 -0.72
C VAL A 663 -30.00 16.36 0.67
N SER A 664 -30.12 17.63 1.07
CA SER A 664 -30.69 18.01 2.37
C SER A 664 -32.10 17.46 2.55
N LEU A 665 -32.94 17.54 1.51
CA LEU A 665 -34.29 17.02 1.52
C LEU A 665 -34.34 15.49 1.69
N LEU A 666 -33.45 14.75 1.01
CA LEU A 666 -33.31 13.29 1.20
C LEU A 666 -32.90 12.95 2.63
N ARG A 667 -31.89 13.66 3.16
CA ARG A 667 -31.37 13.48 4.52
C ARG A 667 -32.44 13.75 5.59
N THR A 668 -33.24 14.81 5.43
CA THR A 668 -34.36 15.13 6.34
C THR A 668 -35.43 14.03 6.37
N HIS A 669 -35.63 13.32 5.26
CA HIS A 669 -36.51 12.15 5.19
C HIS A 669 -35.81 10.82 5.54
N GLY A 670 -34.62 10.88 6.14
CA GLY A 670 -33.91 9.72 6.65
C GLY A 670 -33.27 8.84 5.56
N VAL A 671 -33.04 9.38 4.35
CA VAL A 671 -32.37 8.68 3.25
C VAL A 671 -30.89 9.13 3.22
N PRO A 672 -29.93 8.28 3.62
CA PRO A 672 -28.51 8.58 3.48
C PRO A 672 -28.13 8.69 2.00
N VAL A 673 -27.17 9.55 1.69
CA VAL A 673 -26.66 9.77 0.34
C VAL A 673 -25.17 9.48 0.33
N TYR A 674 -24.75 8.62 -0.58
CA TYR A 674 -23.36 8.18 -0.74
C TYR A 674 -22.82 8.61 -2.11
N ASN A 675 -21.50 8.81 -2.23
CA ASN A 675 -20.85 9.12 -3.51
C ASN A 675 -19.98 7.99 -4.04
N GLN A 676 -20.08 7.72 -5.33
CA GLN A 676 -19.14 6.94 -6.10
C GLN A 676 -18.41 7.90 -7.04
N LEU A 677 -17.11 8.08 -6.85
CA LEU A 677 -16.23 8.83 -7.76
C LEU A 677 -15.62 7.88 -8.78
N VAL A 678 -15.53 8.23 -10.05
CA VAL A 678 -14.68 7.52 -11.02
C VAL A 678 -13.41 8.35 -11.28
N TYR A 679 -12.28 7.80 -10.89
CA TYR A 679 -11.01 8.52 -10.83
C TYR A 679 -10.34 8.63 -12.20
N THR A 680 -10.91 9.47 -13.06
CA THR A 680 -10.44 9.68 -14.44
C THR A 680 -9.29 10.68 -14.53
N PHE A 681 -8.61 10.73 -15.67
CA PHE A 681 -7.57 11.74 -15.96
C PHE A 681 -8.02 13.17 -15.60
N TYR A 682 -9.26 13.52 -15.95
CA TYR A 682 -9.83 14.86 -15.77
C TYR A 682 -10.22 15.22 -14.33
N VAL A 683 -10.04 14.30 -13.37
CA VAL A 683 -10.30 14.53 -11.94
C VAL A 683 -9.18 13.96 -11.06
N SER A 684 -7.99 13.78 -11.65
CA SER A 684 -6.85 13.10 -11.03
C SER A 684 -5.72 14.02 -10.60
N ARG A 685 -5.91 15.35 -10.65
CA ARG A 685 -4.86 16.28 -10.24
C ARG A 685 -4.64 16.23 -8.73
N ARG A 686 -3.46 16.66 -8.26
CA ARG A 686 -3.08 16.61 -6.83
C ARG A 686 -4.11 17.36 -5.97
N PHE A 687 -4.62 16.70 -4.94
CA PHE A 687 -5.63 17.10 -3.97
C PHE A 687 -7.04 17.37 -4.52
N GLU A 688 -7.30 17.11 -5.80
CA GLU A 688 -8.60 17.37 -6.42
C GLU A 688 -9.71 16.51 -5.81
N ALA A 689 -9.50 15.19 -5.77
CA ALA A 689 -10.44 14.26 -5.13
C ALA A 689 -10.52 14.45 -3.61
N ALA A 690 -9.44 14.92 -2.97
CA ALA A 690 -9.44 15.25 -1.54
C ALA A 690 -10.30 16.51 -1.25
N ALA A 691 -10.23 17.52 -2.11
CA ALA A 691 -11.09 18.70 -2.05
C ALA A 691 -12.57 18.30 -2.21
N LEU A 692 -12.86 17.45 -3.20
CA LEU A 692 -14.20 16.92 -3.43
C LEU A 692 -14.73 16.17 -2.20
N ARG A 693 -13.96 15.26 -1.61
CA ARG A 693 -14.34 14.53 -0.40
C ARG A 693 -14.75 15.43 0.76
N ARG A 694 -13.94 16.45 1.04
CA ARG A 694 -14.23 17.44 2.07
C ARG A 694 -15.53 18.20 1.78
N LEU A 695 -15.76 18.55 0.51
CA LEU A 695 -16.97 19.23 0.08
C LEU A 695 -18.23 18.34 0.17
N LEU A 696 -18.15 17.08 -0.27
CA LEU A 696 -19.25 16.11 -0.21
C LEU A 696 -19.80 15.99 1.21
N ARG A 697 -18.91 15.89 2.21
CA ARG A 697 -19.31 15.84 3.62
C ARG A 697 -20.10 17.08 4.06
N ARG A 698 -19.69 18.27 3.60
CA ARG A 698 -20.43 19.53 3.87
C ARG A 698 -21.80 19.54 3.19
N CYS A 699 -21.94 18.87 2.05
CA CYS A 699 -23.21 18.72 1.33
C CYS A 699 -24.14 17.65 1.94
N GLY A 700 -23.69 16.87 2.93
CA GLY A 700 -24.44 15.75 3.49
C GLY A 700 -24.35 14.45 2.67
N ILE A 701 -23.31 14.33 1.82
CA ILE A 701 -23.00 13.15 1.03
C ILE A 701 -21.78 12.45 1.63
N ASP A 702 -21.89 11.15 1.89
CA ASP A 702 -20.80 10.34 2.43
C ASP A 702 -19.96 9.72 1.27
N PRO A 703 -18.63 9.93 1.21
CA PRO A 703 -17.78 9.24 0.25
C PRO A 703 -17.85 7.72 0.46
N TYR A 704 -18.12 6.96 -0.60
CA TYR A 704 -18.29 5.49 -0.52
C TYR A 704 -17.28 4.70 -1.35
N TYR A 705 -17.14 5.00 -2.65
CA TYR A 705 -16.08 4.39 -3.46
C TYR A 705 -15.39 5.42 -4.32
N THR A 706 -14.10 5.21 -4.52
CA THR A 706 -13.36 5.79 -5.64
C THR A 706 -13.02 4.63 -6.58
N PHE A 707 -13.58 4.65 -7.78
CA PHE A 707 -13.39 3.62 -8.80
C PHE A 707 -12.23 3.97 -9.70
N TYR A 708 -11.32 3.01 -9.87
CA TYR A 708 -10.42 3.03 -11.02
C TYR A 708 -11.24 2.91 -12.32
N PRO A 709 -10.96 3.71 -13.36
CA PRO A 709 -11.70 3.67 -14.63
C PRO A 709 -11.69 2.27 -15.26
N LYS A 710 -12.74 1.91 -15.99
CA LYS A 710 -12.84 0.58 -16.60
C LYS A 710 -11.79 0.40 -17.70
N GLY A 711 -11.32 -0.82 -17.90
CA GLY A 711 -10.38 -1.18 -18.97
C GLY A 711 -11.02 -1.26 -20.37
N LYS A 712 -12.02 -0.42 -20.64
CA LYS A 712 -12.66 -0.32 -21.97
C LYS A 712 -11.77 0.50 -22.89
N GLU A 713 -11.48 -0.05 -24.08
CA GLU A 713 -10.59 0.58 -25.06
C GLU A 713 -11.07 1.98 -25.43
N GLU A 714 -12.36 2.16 -25.69
CA GLU A 714 -12.91 3.47 -26.06
C GLU A 714 -12.72 4.54 -24.97
N THR A 715 -12.51 4.14 -23.71
CA THR A 715 -12.25 5.04 -22.59
C THR A 715 -10.77 5.09 -22.16
N ALA A 716 -9.83 4.63 -22.99
CA ALA A 716 -8.42 4.59 -22.60
C ALA A 716 -7.89 5.99 -22.17
N ASP A 717 -8.34 7.05 -22.84
CA ASP A 717 -8.02 8.45 -22.50
C ASP A 717 -8.54 8.92 -21.13
N TYR A 718 -9.46 8.18 -20.49
CA TYR A 718 -9.92 8.48 -19.14
C TYR A 718 -9.12 7.74 -18.08
N ARG A 719 -8.37 6.69 -18.45
CA ARG A 719 -7.58 5.93 -17.50
C ARG A 719 -6.43 6.77 -16.97
N VAL A 720 -6.05 6.45 -15.74
CA VAL A 720 -4.86 6.97 -15.06
C VAL A 720 -4.03 5.77 -14.64
N PRO A 721 -2.72 5.92 -14.36
CA PRO A 721 -1.97 4.85 -13.73
C PRO A 721 -2.61 4.49 -12.39
N LEU A 722 -2.75 3.20 -12.09
CA LEU A 722 -3.23 2.72 -10.79
C LEU A 722 -2.39 3.32 -9.65
N ALA A 723 -1.10 3.48 -9.90
CA ALA A 723 -0.17 4.17 -9.02
C ALA A 723 -0.60 5.60 -8.65
N ARG A 724 -1.18 6.38 -9.57
CA ARG A 724 -1.69 7.73 -9.29
C ARG A 724 -2.87 7.69 -8.31
N MET A 725 -3.76 6.73 -8.46
CA MET A 725 -4.87 6.53 -7.52
C MET A 725 -4.36 6.14 -6.13
N LEU A 726 -3.32 5.30 -6.04
CA LEU A 726 -2.70 4.95 -4.77
C LEU A 726 -1.98 6.14 -4.12
N GLN A 727 -1.33 6.98 -4.92
CA GLN A 727 -0.71 8.22 -4.46
C GLN A 727 -1.77 9.15 -3.84
N GLU A 728 -2.90 9.34 -4.52
CA GLU A 728 -4.04 10.11 -3.99
C GLU A 728 -4.47 9.58 -2.62
N GLN A 729 -4.70 8.27 -2.51
CA GLN A 729 -5.14 7.63 -1.27
C GLN A 729 -4.11 7.73 -0.13
N LYS A 730 -2.82 7.54 -0.44
CA LYS A 730 -1.77 7.39 0.57
C LYS A 730 -1.13 8.72 0.98
N GLU A 731 -1.17 9.74 0.12
CA GLU A 731 -0.54 11.03 0.36
C GLU A 731 -1.55 12.17 0.57
N GLU A 732 -2.68 12.16 -0.15
CA GLU A 732 -3.61 13.29 -0.16
C GLU A 732 -4.80 13.03 0.76
N ALA A 733 -5.57 11.97 0.49
CA ALA A 733 -6.71 11.60 1.31
C ALA A 733 -6.30 11.35 2.76
N ARG A 734 -5.10 10.78 3.00
CA ARG A 734 -4.61 10.45 4.35
C ARG A 734 -4.43 11.67 5.26
N LEU A 735 -4.29 12.86 4.71
CA LEU A 735 -4.23 14.13 5.47
C LEU A 735 -5.62 14.59 5.95
N LEU A 736 -6.71 14.06 5.38
CA LEU A 736 -8.06 14.39 5.80
C LEU A 736 -8.45 13.69 7.11
N PRO A 737 -9.34 14.30 7.92
CA PRO A 737 -9.99 13.63 9.03
C PRO A 737 -10.74 12.37 8.57
N GLY A 738 -10.82 11.35 9.44
CA GLY A 738 -11.34 10.02 9.08
C GLY A 738 -12.74 10.04 8.44
N LEU A 739 -13.64 10.92 8.89
CA LEU A 739 -14.99 11.04 8.32
C LEU A 739 -15.01 11.57 6.87
N ALA A 740 -13.99 12.28 6.42
CA ALA A 740 -13.93 12.77 5.05
C ALA A 740 -13.33 11.75 4.06
N ARG A 741 -12.77 10.63 4.52
CA ARG A 741 -12.08 9.63 3.69
C ARG A 741 -12.58 8.22 3.96
N THR A 742 -13.90 8.08 4.02
CA THR A 742 -14.59 6.80 4.27
C THR A 742 -14.70 5.91 3.04
N ASP A 743 -14.35 6.43 1.87
CA ASP A 743 -14.42 5.69 0.62
C ASP A 743 -13.27 4.69 0.46
N GLU A 744 -13.56 3.60 -0.24
CA GLU A 744 -12.56 2.61 -0.61
C GLU A 744 -12.14 2.79 -2.07
N ALA A 745 -10.83 2.75 -2.33
CA ALA A 745 -10.27 2.71 -3.68
C ALA A 745 -10.42 1.29 -4.26
N VAL A 746 -11.19 1.16 -5.34
CA VAL A 746 -11.54 -0.13 -5.92
C VAL A 746 -11.40 -0.18 -7.43
N TYR A 747 -10.92 -1.30 -7.95
CA TYR A 747 -11.04 -1.65 -9.35
C TYR A 747 -12.12 -2.71 -9.51
N ASN A 748 -13.06 -2.48 -10.43
CA ASN A 748 -14.05 -3.48 -10.78
C ASN A 748 -13.49 -4.39 -11.88
N VAL A 749 -13.00 -5.54 -11.45
CA VAL A 749 -12.42 -6.56 -12.30
C VAL A 749 -13.54 -7.31 -13.05
N PRO A 750 -13.41 -7.52 -14.38
CA PRO A 750 -14.36 -8.27 -15.19
C PRO A 750 -14.74 -9.61 -14.56
N ARG A 751 -16.04 -9.91 -14.45
CA ARG A 751 -16.64 -11.10 -13.82
C ARG A 751 -16.36 -11.27 -12.31
N LEU A 752 -15.14 -10.98 -11.85
CA LEU A 752 -14.70 -11.18 -10.47
C LEU A 752 -15.23 -10.14 -9.49
N GLY A 753 -15.68 -8.96 -9.94
CA GLY A 753 -16.20 -7.91 -9.06
C GLY A 753 -15.11 -6.99 -8.52
N LYS A 754 -15.28 -6.46 -7.30
CA LYS A 754 -14.41 -5.41 -6.75
C LYS A 754 -13.13 -5.98 -6.18
N ASN A 755 -12.02 -5.42 -6.61
CA ASN A 755 -10.69 -5.60 -6.07
C ASN A 755 -10.27 -4.33 -5.32
N TYR A 756 -9.90 -4.46 -4.04
CA TYR A 756 -9.56 -3.33 -3.16
C TYR A 756 -8.09 -2.94 -3.34
N LEU A 757 -7.86 -1.72 -3.85
CA LEU A 757 -6.54 -1.29 -4.32
C LEU A 757 -5.62 -0.82 -3.20
N ASN A 758 -6.16 -0.33 -2.08
CA ASN A 758 -5.36 0.02 -0.91
C ASN A 758 -4.61 -1.18 -0.32
N SER A 759 -5.06 -2.38 -0.66
CA SER A 759 -4.56 -3.65 -0.13
C SER A 759 -3.77 -4.42 -1.19
N TRP A 760 -2.44 -4.39 -1.04
CA TRP A 760 -1.52 -4.96 -2.00
C TRP A 760 -1.67 -6.48 -2.19
N GLN A 761 -2.15 -7.21 -1.18
CA GLN A 761 -2.36 -8.66 -1.29
C GLN A 761 -3.43 -9.07 -2.31
N HIS A 762 -4.18 -8.12 -2.90
CA HIS A 762 -5.21 -8.40 -3.89
C HIS A 762 -4.74 -8.25 -5.34
N ARG A 763 -3.48 -7.82 -5.58
CA ARG A 763 -2.89 -7.75 -6.92
C ARG A 763 -1.39 -7.98 -6.88
N ASP A 764 -0.82 -8.44 -7.98
CA ASP A 764 0.62 -8.51 -8.18
C ASP A 764 1.01 -7.84 -9.50
N LEU A 765 2.06 -7.01 -9.49
CA LEU A 765 2.70 -6.55 -10.72
C LEU A 765 3.51 -7.70 -11.29
N ILE A 766 3.12 -8.18 -12.47
CA ILE A 766 3.71 -9.39 -13.07
C ILE A 766 4.53 -9.10 -14.32
N SER A 767 4.25 -8.02 -15.06
CA SER A 767 5.01 -7.71 -16.27
C SER A 767 4.90 -6.23 -16.65
N LEU A 768 5.59 -5.85 -17.72
CA LEU A 768 5.45 -4.58 -18.43
C LEU A 768 5.11 -4.86 -19.89
N ARG A 769 4.31 -4.00 -20.51
CA ARG A 769 4.08 -4.01 -21.96
C ARG A 769 5.14 -3.18 -22.69
N PRO A 770 5.37 -3.42 -24.00
CA PRO A 770 6.30 -2.60 -24.80
C PRO A 770 6.03 -1.09 -24.77
N ASN A 771 4.77 -0.67 -24.53
CA ASN A 771 4.38 0.73 -24.35
C ASN A 771 4.59 1.26 -22.91
N GLY A 772 5.24 0.51 -22.02
CA GLY A 772 5.46 0.88 -20.63
C GLY A 772 4.28 0.68 -19.68
N ALA A 773 3.14 0.15 -20.16
CA ALA A 773 2.02 -0.17 -19.27
C ALA A 773 2.39 -1.30 -18.29
N ARG A 774 2.08 -1.10 -17.01
CA ARG A 774 2.18 -2.14 -15.99
C ARG A 774 1.12 -3.21 -16.21
N VAL A 775 1.49 -4.48 -16.05
CA VAL A 775 0.57 -5.62 -16.16
C VAL A 775 0.34 -6.21 -14.78
N TYR A 776 -0.92 -6.18 -14.34
CA TYR A 776 -1.32 -6.64 -13.02
C TYR A 776 -2.10 -7.95 -13.11
N GLU A 777 -1.77 -8.89 -12.24
CA GLU A 777 -2.64 -10.02 -11.91
C GLU A 777 -3.52 -9.64 -10.72
N PHE A 778 -4.82 -9.51 -10.95
CA PHE A 778 -5.83 -9.24 -9.93
C PHE A 778 -6.42 -10.53 -9.40
N HIS A 779 -6.43 -10.65 -8.08
CA HIS A 779 -6.99 -11.82 -7.41
C HIS A 779 -8.47 -11.60 -7.06
N PRO A 780 -9.33 -12.63 -7.20
CA PRO A 780 -10.75 -12.53 -6.88
C PRO A 780 -10.98 -12.33 -5.38
N TRP A 781 -12.09 -11.68 -5.01
CA TRP A 781 -12.48 -11.56 -3.59
C TRP A 781 -12.78 -12.92 -2.95
N GLU A 782 -13.09 -13.93 -3.77
CA GLU A 782 -13.41 -15.31 -3.37
C GLU A 782 -12.18 -16.22 -3.16
N LYS A 783 -10.95 -15.74 -3.40
CA LYS A 783 -9.73 -16.58 -3.46
C LYS A 783 -9.37 -17.40 -2.21
N LYS A 784 -10.10 -17.24 -1.11
CA LYS A 784 -9.99 -18.01 0.14
C LYS A 784 -11.29 -18.73 0.54
N ILE A 785 -12.27 -18.73 -0.37
CA ILE A 785 -13.62 -19.25 -0.17
C ILE A 785 -13.89 -20.35 -1.19
N THR A 786 -13.61 -20.08 -2.48
CA THR A 786 -13.81 -21.03 -3.57
C THR A 786 -12.70 -20.89 -4.63
N PRO A 787 -12.31 -21.97 -5.33
CA PRO A 787 -11.40 -21.87 -6.47
C PRO A 787 -11.94 -20.92 -7.54
N GLN A 788 -11.12 -19.96 -7.96
CA GLN A 788 -11.44 -18.97 -8.98
C GLN A 788 -10.17 -18.57 -9.73
N ASP A 789 -10.34 -18.27 -11.03
CA ASP A 789 -9.26 -17.74 -11.85
C ASP A 789 -8.94 -16.29 -11.49
N THR A 790 -7.68 -15.90 -11.71
CA THR A 790 -7.25 -14.51 -11.61
C THR A 790 -7.53 -13.77 -12.91
N TYR A 791 -7.45 -12.45 -12.86
CA TYR A 791 -7.60 -11.59 -14.05
C TYR A 791 -6.31 -10.84 -14.31
N VAL A 792 -5.75 -10.97 -15.51
CA VAL A 792 -4.58 -10.20 -15.93
C VAL A 792 -5.05 -8.99 -16.74
N GLY A 793 -4.64 -7.79 -16.33
CA GLY A 793 -5.04 -6.53 -16.97
C GLY A 793 -3.90 -5.53 -17.07
N ASP A 794 -3.96 -4.70 -18.11
CA ASP A 794 -2.97 -3.67 -18.41
C ASP A 794 -3.41 -2.31 -17.83
N ASP A 795 -2.47 -1.61 -17.20
CA ASP A 795 -2.63 -0.25 -16.66
C ASP A 795 -2.35 0.83 -17.72
N ALA A 796 -2.47 2.11 -17.36
CA ALA A 796 -1.98 3.22 -18.16
C ALA A 796 -0.47 3.45 -17.93
N PRO A 797 0.34 3.70 -18.99
CA PRO A 797 1.76 4.02 -18.81
C PRO A 797 1.97 5.29 -17.99
N ILE A 798 2.88 5.24 -17.01
CA ILE A 798 3.14 6.38 -16.12
C ILE A 798 3.74 7.56 -16.88
N LEU A 799 4.72 7.32 -17.76
CA LEU A 799 5.37 8.40 -18.50
C LEU A 799 4.38 9.17 -19.38
N ASP A 800 3.54 8.45 -20.13
CA ASP A 800 2.52 9.05 -20.99
C ASP A 800 1.52 9.89 -20.17
N TYR A 801 1.15 9.42 -18.97
CA TYR A 801 0.32 10.18 -18.04
C TYR A 801 1.01 11.47 -17.57
N LEU A 802 2.28 11.42 -17.18
CA LEU A 802 3.06 12.59 -16.76
C LEU A 802 3.23 13.62 -17.88
N MET A 803 3.50 13.17 -19.12
CA MET A 803 3.59 14.05 -20.29
C MET A 803 2.24 14.73 -20.57
N ARG A 804 1.13 14.01 -20.35
CA ARG A 804 -0.21 14.56 -20.53
C ARG A 804 -0.61 15.53 -19.42
N LEU A 805 -0.13 15.33 -18.19
CA LEU A 805 -0.24 16.32 -17.12
C LEU A 805 0.58 17.58 -17.45
N GLN A 806 1.79 17.42 -17.96
CA GLN A 806 2.65 18.55 -18.37
C GLN A 806 1.99 19.39 -19.47
N SER A 807 1.35 18.75 -20.46
CA SER A 807 0.69 19.46 -21.56
C SER A 807 -0.52 20.29 -21.13
N ILE A 808 -1.08 20.03 -19.94
CA ILE A 808 -2.15 20.83 -19.32
C ILE A 808 -1.65 21.75 -18.21
N GLY A 809 -0.33 21.91 -18.07
CA GLY A 809 0.32 22.86 -17.17
C GLY A 809 0.58 22.36 -15.74
N GLU A 810 0.38 21.08 -15.46
CA GLU A 810 0.78 20.48 -14.18
C GLU A 810 2.29 20.18 -14.19
N LYS A 811 2.93 20.17 -13.01
CA LYS A 811 4.36 19.89 -12.88
C LYS A 811 4.58 18.39 -12.61
N PRO A 812 5.19 17.62 -13.53
CA PRO A 812 5.40 16.18 -13.36
C PRO A 812 6.10 15.78 -12.06
N GLU A 813 6.98 16.63 -11.54
CA GLU A 813 7.74 16.41 -10.31
C GLU A 813 6.83 16.29 -9.09
N GLU A 814 5.68 16.97 -9.08
CA GLU A 814 4.68 16.90 -8.01
C GLU A 814 3.98 15.52 -7.95
N TYR A 815 4.19 14.68 -8.97
CA TYR A 815 3.62 13.36 -9.13
C TYR A 815 4.68 12.24 -9.04
N GLU A 816 5.96 12.56 -8.86
CA GLU A 816 7.08 11.61 -9.02
C GLU A 816 6.94 10.32 -8.20
N SER A 817 6.32 10.36 -7.02
CA SER A 817 6.14 9.17 -6.18
C SER A 817 5.29 8.06 -6.82
N ILE A 818 4.52 8.34 -7.89
CA ILE A 818 3.73 7.32 -8.62
C ILE A 818 4.59 6.19 -9.20
N TRP A 819 5.86 6.43 -9.50
CA TRP A 819 6.77 5.36 -9.95
C TRP A 819 6.92 4.23 -8.92
N TYR A 820 6.66 4.49 -7.64
CA TYR A 820 6.94 3.58 -6.53
C TYR A 820 5.68 3.02 -5.85
N TYR A 821 4.50 3.19 -6.46
CA TYR A 821 3.26 2.53 -6.03
C TYR A 821 2.91 1.36 -6.95
N PHE A 822 3.02 0.13 -6.45
CA PHE A 822 2.73 -1.10 -7.19
C PHE A 822 1.39 -1.72 -6.78
#